data_AF-A0A8C0XXQ8-F1
#
_entry.id   AF-A0A8C0XXQ8-F1
#
_cell.length_a   1.000
_cell.length_b   1.000
_cell.length_c   1.000
_cell.angle_alpha   90.00
_cell.angle_beta   90.00
_cell.angle_gamma   90.00
#
_symmetry.space_group_name_H-M   'P 1'
#
loop_
_entity.id
_entity.type
_entity.pdbx_description
1 polymer ?
#
loop_
_entity_poly.entity_id
_entity_poly.type
_entity_poly.pdbx_seq_one_letter_code
_entity_poly.pdbx_strand_id
1 'polypeptide(L)'
;MPAADMEVFGDYYHFRHRRVVKRSLSEHRGTHIRLHTEPQVMWAEQQVVKRRKKRDIYYEPTDPKFAQQWYLYNEDHRDLNVKEAWKRGFTGQGVVVSILDDGIEKNHPDLIQNYDPDASYDVNDGDPDPQPRYTQLNDNRHGTRCAGEVAAVANNGMCGVGVAYNSKIGGVRMLDGEVTDVVEAQSLSLNPQHIDIYSASWGPEDDGKTVDGPAKLAKEAFLRGVNEGRGGRGSIFVWASGNGGREKDSCNCDGYTNSIYTLSISSSTQNGNVPWYSEACSSTLATTYSSGGLNEKQIVTTDLRQKCTDSHTGTSASAPLAAGIIALALEANKNLTWRDMQHLVVRTSNPAHLTTNDWKTNGVGRRVSHSYGYGLLDAGAIVALAKNWTNVGPQRKCVLSLVSEPRNIGSHLVINKSVDACAGTDNFVSSLEHAQAHLTLSYNRRGNLAIYLISPQGTRSTLLAPRPHDYSSDGFSDWAFMTTHSWDEDPRGEWTLEIENVAGTNDYGTLTQFTLVLYGTASRLSGPSAADSSSCKTYDLNQICTECNPGFFLHNKGCVRDCPAGFIAGTRSIFLPNNEVTSVLRPACQSCDPICLTCSGTGPQSCLSCPPHSHLDAVSGTCLHQNHIQRESPDGGLFQTQGGGSSIKLHPELTSRLPATVAVLSCAFIVATFVAVFGFLQMYTRKQNKLLSAEAGPGSGLLVGFGFNRTAVAYKGIPSVWREDVGNSESENEEFEIRNERTAFIKTQSAL
;
A
#
# COMPACT_ATOMS: atom_id res chain seq x y z
N MET A 1 -64.41 -3.32 27.81
CA MET A 1 -63.04 -3.86 27.83
C MET A 1 -62.49 -3.86 26.41
N PRO A 2 -61.17 -3.86 26.19
CA PRO A 2 -60.59 -4.30 24.93
C PRO A 2 -61.02 -5.75 24.65
N ALA A 3 -61.17 -6.11 23.38
CA ALA A 3 -61.24 -7.52 23.00
C ALA A 3 -59.83 -7.96 22.56
N ALA A 4 -59.47 -9.21 22.81
CA ALA A 4 -58.35 -9.82 22.10
C ALA A 4 -58.71 -9.84 20.61
N ASP A 5 -57.87 -9.22 19.78
CA ASP A 5 -58.10 -9.07 18.34
C ASP A 5 -57.37 -10.19 17.58
N MET A 6 -56.22 -10.64 18.11
CA MET A 6 -55.44 -11.77 17.59
C MET A 6 -54.44 -12.29 18.65
N GLU A 7 -54.20 -13.61 18.67
CA GLU A 7 -52.96 -14.18 19.23
C GLU A 7 -51.81 -13.86 18.25
N VAL A 8 -50.65 -13.43 18.77
CA VAL A 8 -49.49 -13.07 17.94
C VAL A 8 -48.58 -14.28 17.79
N PHE A 9 -48.23 -14.91 18.92
CA PHE A 9 -47.63 -16.25 19.03
C PHE A 9 -47.61 -16.66 20.51
N GLY A 10 -48.09 -17.85 20.86
CA GLY A 10 -48.06 -18.35 22.24
C GLY A 10 -48.75 -17.38 23.20
N ASP A 11 -48.13 -17.10 24.34
CA ASP A 11 -48.72 -16.24 25.38
C ASP A 11 -48.71 -14.72 25.05
N TYR A 12 -48.42 -14.32 23.81
CA TYR A 12 -48.41 -12.92 23.37
C TYR A 12 -49.69 -12.57 22.59
N TYR A 13 -50.50 -11.67 23.15
CA TYR A 13 -51.82 -11.28 22.64
C TYR A 13 -51.87 -9.82 22.18
N HIS A 14 -52.52 -9.55 21.05
CA HIS A 14 -52.77 -8.20 20.55
C HIS A 14 -54.21 -7.75 20.86
N PHE A 15 -54.35 -6.66 21.63
CA PHE A 15 -55.64 -6.10 22.04
C PHE A 15 -55.97 -4.84 21.24
N ARG A 16 -57.14 -4.82 20.59
CA ARG A 16 -57.61 -3.64 19.84
C ARG A 16 -58.83 -3.02 20.50
N HIS A 17 -58.80 -1.69 20.64
CA HIS A 17 -59.95 -0.94 21.12
C HIS A 17 -60.94 -0.68 19.98
N ARG A 18 -62.18 -1.18 20.09
CA ARG A 18 -63.21 -1.11 19.02
C ARG A 18 -63.52 0.30 18.50
N ARG A 19 -63.23 1.37 19.27
CA ARG A 19 -63.40 2.77 18.83
C ARG A 19 -62.19 3.36 18.08
N VAL A 20 -61.10 2.60 17.91
CA VAL A 20 -59.85 3.07 17.27
C VAL A 20 -59.70 2.40 15.90
N VAL A 21 -60.05 3.14 14.85
CA VAL A 21 -60.08 2.62 13.47
C VAL A 21 -58.68 2.28 12.94
N LYS A 22 -57.66 3.11 13.24
CA LYS A 22 -56.27 2.89 12.79
C LYS A 22 -55.19 3.01 13.88
N ARG A 23 -55.20 4.05 14.73
CA ARG A 23 -54.23 4.24 15.83
C ARG A 23 -54.70 5.30 16.84
N SER A 24 -54.21 5.23 18.08
CA SER A 24 -54.23 6.34 19.03
C SER A 24 -52.87 7.05 19.00
N LEU A 25 -52.86 8.39 19.06
CA LEU A 25 -51.62 9.17 19.19
C LEU A 25 -51.21 9.40 20.65
N SER A 26 -52.12 9.15 21.60
CA SER A 26 -51.90 9.28 23.04
C SER A 26 -52.17 7.96 23.75
N GLU A 27 -51.51 7.76 24.89
CA GLU A 27 -51.70 6.57 25.72
C GLU A 27 -53.01 6.63 26.49
N HIS A 28 -53.79 5.54 26.46
CA HIS A 28 -54.97 5.43 27.31
C HIS A 28 -54.54 5.01 28.73
N ARG A 29 -54.09 5.98 29.52
CA ARG A 29 -53.52 5.80 30.88
C ARG A 29 -54.36 4.89 31.78
N GLY A 30 -55.68 5.08 31.79
CA GLY A 30 -56.62 4.27 32.58
C GLY A 30 -56.89 2.84 32.08
N THR A 31 -56.30 2.44 30.94
CA THR A 31 -56.27 1.03 30.47
C THR A 31 -54.90 0.42 30.72
N HIS A 32 -53.83 1.17 30.48
CA HIS A 32 -52.46 0.76 30.83
C HIS A 32 -52.33 0.42 32.31
N ILE A 33 -52.78 1.32 33.20
CA ILE A 33 -52.77 1.05 34.65
C ILE A 33 -53.49 -0.27 34.96
N ARG A 34 -54.68 -0.51 34.38
CA ARG A 34 -55.45 -1.75 34.63
C ARG A 34 -54.75 -3.01 34.13
N LEU A 35 -54.05 -2.95 32.99
CA LEU A 35 -53.26 -4.07 32.49
C LEU A 35 -52.01 -4.31 33.36
N HIS A 36 -51.31 -3.26 33.78
CA HIS A 36 -50.14 -3.40 34.65
C HIS A 36 -50.48 -3.79 36.11
N THR A 37 -51.73 -3.63 36.54
CA THR A 37 -52.20 -4.11 37.86
C THR A 37 -52.80 -5.51 37.83
N GLU A 38 -52.96 -6.14 36.66
CA GLU A 38 -53.50 -7.49 36.56
C GLU A 38 -52.39 -8.51 36.84
N PRO A 39 -52.45 -9.32 37.92
CA PRO A 39 -51.35 -10.21 38.33
C PRO A 39 -50.94 -11.27 37.30
N GLN A 40 -51.77 -11.57 36.29
CA GLN A 40 -51.42 -12.48 35.19
C GLN A 40 -50.71 -11.79 34.00
N VAL A 41 -50.66 -10.45 33.96
CA VAL A 41 -50.05 -9.69 32.86
C VAL A 41 -48.61 -9.33 33.22
N MET A 42 -47.68 -10.19 32.79
CA MET A 42 -46.23 -9.99 33.03
C MET A 42 -45.69 -8.69 32.41
N TRP A 43 -46.24 -8.26 31.28
CA TRP A 43 -45.89 -6.99 30.63
C TRP A 43 -47.01 -6.52 29.67
N ALA A 44 -47.03 -5.23 29.34
CA ALA A 44 -47.87 -4.65 28.30
C ALA A 44 -47.20 -3.40 27.69
N GLU A 45 -47.32 -3.19 26.38
CA GLU A 45 -46.82 -1.98 25.68
C GLU A 45 -47.83 -1.54 24.61
N GLN A 46 -48.10 -0.23 24.53
CA GLN A 46 -48.83 0.35 23.42
C GLN A 46 -48.03 0.21 22.12
N GLN A 47 -48.62 -0.45 21.12
CA GLN A 47 -47.99 -0.61 19.81
C GLN A 47 -47.87 0.74 19.09
N VAL A 48 -46.64 1.29 19.07
CA VAL A 48 -46.27 2.49 18.32
C VAL A 48 -45.72 2.10 16.96
N VAL A 49 -46.13 2.82 15.90
CA VAL A 49 -45.58 2.64 14.55
C VAL A 49 -44.08 2.97 14.56
N LYS A 50 -43.22 1.95 14.55
CA LYS A 50 -41.78 2.13 14.37
C LYS A 50 -41.52 2.56 12.91
N ARG A 51 -40.77 3.65 12.71
CA ARG A 51 -40.38 4.13 11.37
C ARG A 51 -39.40 3.13 10.73
N ARG A 52 -39.87 2.36 9.75
CA ARG A 52 -39.05 1.39 8.99
C ARG A 52 -39.00 1.84 7.52
N LYS A 53 -37.79 2.03 6.99
CA LYS A 53 -37.53 2.21 5.53
C LYS A 53 -37.18 0.83 4.95
N LYS A 54 -37.61 0.54 3.73
CA LYS A 54 -37.14 -0.64 2.97
C LYS A 54 -35.64 -0.45 2.71
N ARG A 55 -34.81 -1.47 2.92
CA ARG A 55 -33.33 -1.30 2.94
C ARG A 55 -32.71 -1.35 1.53
N ASP A 56 -33.47 -1.78 0.53
CA ASP A 56 -32.92 -2.32 -0.73
C ASP A 56 -33.35 -1.49 -1.96
N ILE A 57 -33.26 -0.17 -1.87
CA ILE A 57 -33.38 0.72 -3.04
C ILE A 57 -32.28 1.78 -2.94
N TYR A 58 -31.29 1.67 -3.82
CA TYR A 58 -30.34 2.73 -4.10
C TYR A 58 -31.11 3.93 -4.68
N TYR A 59 -30.84 5.12 -4.14
CA TYR A 59 -31.32 6.40 -4.67
C TYR A 59 -30.09 7.21 -5.05
N GLU A 60 -30.17 7.92 -6.17
CA GLU A 60 -29.10 8.81 -6.60
C GLU A 60 -28.94 9.97 -5.61
N PRO A 61 -27.71 10.45 -5.37
CA PRO A 61 -27.48 11.62 -4.51
C PRO A 61 -28.31 12.84 -4.92
N THR A 62 -28.88 13.52 -3.93
CA THR A 62 -29.75 14.68 -4.14
C THR A 62 -29.01 16.02 -4.13
N ASP A 63 -27.69 16.00 -4.12
CA ASP A 63 -26.84 17.16 -3.83
C ASP A 63 -26.70 18.11 -5.05
N PRO A 64 -26.71 19.43 -4.83
CA PRO A 64 -27.01 20.42 -5.88
C PRO A 64 -26.00 20.46 -7.04
N LYS A 65 -24.77 19.97 -6.85
CA LYS A 65 -23.73 19.87 -7.87
C LYS A 65 -23.46 18.44 -8.33
N PHE A 66 -24.17 17.41 -7.84
CA PHE A 66 -23.95 16.02 -8.28
C PHE A 66 -24.11 15.86 -9.81
N ALA A 67 -25.12 16.52 -10.41
CA ALA A 67 -25.31 16.54 -11.87
C ALA A 67 -24.17 17.24 -12.66
N GLN A 68 -23.24 17.92 -11.97
CA GLN A 68 -22.05 18.54 -12.55
C GLN A 68 -20.80 17.67 -12.38
N GLN A 69 -20.83 16.67 -11.48
CA GLN A 69 -19.78 15.65 -11.29
C GLN A 69 -19.86 14.58 -12.38
N TRP A 70 -19.65 15.01 -13.62
CA TRP A 70 -19.71 14.20 -14.85
C TRP A 70 -18.82 12.94 -14.83
N TYR A 71 -17.76 12.94 -14.02
CA TYR A 71 -16.83 11.84 -13.85
C TYR A 71 -17.35 10.75 -12.89
N LEU A 72 -18.40 11.02 -12.08
CA LEU A 72 -19.10 10.03 -11.27
C LEU A 72 -20.30 9.40 -12.01
N TYR A 73 -20.92 10.18 -12.90
CA TYR A 73 -22.02 9.74 -13.75
C TYR A 73 -22.16 10.58 -15.02
N ASN A 74 -22.30 9.89 -16.14
CA ASN A 74 -22.61 10.46 -17.45
C ASN A 74 -23.50 9.48 -18.24
N GLU A 75 -24.48 10.00 -18.99
CA GLU A 75 -25.42 9.16 -19.76
C GLU A 75 -24.71 8.38 -20.88
N ASP A 76 -23.63 8.94 -21.43
CA ASP A 76 -22.78 8.30 -22.44
C ASP A 76 -21.77 7.27 -21.87
N HIS A 77 -21.87 6.93 -20.58
CA HIS A 77 -20.95 6.03 -19.85
C HIS A 77 -19.47 6.43 -19.93
N ARG A 78 -19.19 7.72 -20.13
CA ARG A 78 -17.85 8.34 -19.97
C ARG A 78 -17.72 8.89 -18.56
N ASP A 79 -17.67 7.97 -17.60
CA ASP A 79 -17.53 8.20 -16.17
C ASP A 79 -16.70 7.05 -15.53
N LEU A 80 -16.43 7.13 -14.23
CA LEU A 80 -15.64 6.14 -13.48
C LEU A 80 -16.48 4.93 -13.00
N ASN A 81 -17.69 4.75 -13.53
CA ASN A 81 -18.65 3.70 -13.21
C ASN A 81 -19.05 3.59 -11.72
N VAL A 82 -18.93 4.70 -10.98
CA VAL A 82 -19.09 4.73 -9.50
C VAL A 82 -20.49 4.33 -9.06
N LYS A 83 -21.52 4.70 -9.84
CA LYS A 83 -22.92 4.32 -9.55
C LYS A 83 -23.14 2.80 -9.53
N GLU A 84 -22.36 2.00 -10.27
CA GLU A 84 -22.48 0.53 -10.20
C GLU A 84 -21.91 -0.05 -8.90
N ALA A 85 -20.88 0.57 -8.32
CA ALA A 85 -20.43 0.24 -6.97
C ALA A 85 -21.46 0.64 -5.89
N TRP A 86 -22.00 1.85 -5.98
CA TRP A 86 -23.03 2.35 -5.06
C TRP A 86 -24.33 1.52 -5.10
N LYS A 87 -24.79 1.12 -6.31
CA LYS A 87 -25.93 0.20 -6.49
C LYS A 87 -25.72 -1.17 -5.83
N ARG A 88 -24.47 -1.62 -5.74
CA ARG A 88 -24.07 -2.87 -5.05
C ARG A 88 -23.94 -2.71 -3.53
N GLY A 89 -24.14 -1.50 -3.01
CA GLY A 89 -24.12 -1.18 -1.58
C GLY A 89 -22.76 -0.74 -1.04
N PHE A 90 -21.76 -0.53 -1.90
CA PHE A 90 -20.43 -0.06 -1.50
C PHE A 90 -20.34 1.45 -1.63
N THR A 91 -19.93 2.12 -0.56
CA THR A 91 -19.93 3.59 -0.39
C THR A 91 -18.71 4.13 0.37
N GLY A 92 -17.74 3.26 0.70
CA GLY A 92 -16.55 3.57 1.49
C GLY A 92 -16.66 3.15 2.97
N GLN A 93 -17.76 2.53 3.39
CA GLN A 93 -18.08 2.43 4.82
C GLN A 93 -17.00 1.68 5.62
N GLY A 94 -16.49 2.35 6.65
CA GLY A 94 -15.45 1.79 7.53
C GLY A 94 -14.06 1.72 6.91
N VAL A 95 -13.81 2.41 5.79
CA VAL A 95 -12.49 2.71 5.24
C VAL A 95 -12.06 4.09 5.73
N VAL A 96 -10.76 4.24 6.02
CA VAL A 96 -10.16 5.50 6.46
C VAL A 96 -9.16 5.97 5.40
N VAL A 97 -9.35 7.16 4.86
CA VAL A 97 -8.46 7.80 3.88
C VAL A 97 -7.84 9.05 4.50
N SER A 98 -6.58 9.34 4.18
CA SER A 98 -5.92 10.59 4.56
C SER A 98 -5.28 11.27 3.36
N ILE A 99 -5.42 12.59 3.29
CA ILE A 99 -4.86 13.46 2.25
C ILE A 99 -3.56 14.07 2.77
N LEU A 100 -2.41 13.75 2.16
CA LEU A 100 -1.09 14.28 2.55
C LEU A 100 -0.77 15.55 1.74
N ASP A 101 -1.04 16.75 2.28
CA ASP A 101 -1.12 17.97 1.47
C ASP A 101 -0.99 19.28 2.31
N ASP A 102 -1.65 20.37 1.89
CA ASP A 102 -1.67 21.70 2.53
C ASP A 102 -2.64 21.84 3.73
N GLY A 103 -3.34 20.75 4.07
CA GLY A 103 -4.30 20.64 5.17
C GLY A 103 -5.73 20.33 4.72
N ILE A 104 -6.62 20.13 5.69
CA ILE A 104 -8.04 19.82 5.46
C ILE A 104 -8.93 20.74 6.30
N GLU A 105 -9.85 21.45 5.66
CA GLU A 105 -10.88 22.23 6.34
C GLU A 105 -11.89 21.28 7.02
N LYS A 106 -11.51 20.71 8.16
CA LYS A 106 -12.27 19.70 8.92
C LYS A 106 -13.69 20.15 9.31
N ASN A 107 -13.90 21.45 9.39
CA ASN A 107 -15.19 22.10 9.67
C ASN A 107 -15.97 22.49 8.41
N HIS A 108 -15.51 22.13 7.21
CA HIS A 108 -16.26 22.26 5.98
C HIS A 108 -17.58 21.47 6.12
N PRO A 109 -18.77 22.07 5.87
CA PRO A 109 -20.06 21.43 6.16
C PRO A 109 -20.27 20.09 5.45
N ASP A 110 -19.60 19.93 4.31
CA ASP A 110 -19.64 18.75 3.45
C ASP A 110 -18.56 17.70 3.78
N LEU A 111 -17.64 17.99 4.73
CA LEU A 111 -16.61 17.05 5.21
C LEU A 111 -16.83 16.66 6.68
N ILE A 112 -17.37 17.55 7.51
CA ILE A 112 -17.40 17.44 8.99
C ILE A 112 -18.02 16.15 9.55
N GLN A 113 -18.93 15.48 8.83
CA GLN A 113 -19.51 14.19 9.28
C GLN A 113 -18.57 13.00 9.03
N ASN A 114 -17.81 13.08 7.93
CA ASN A 114 -16.83 12.08 7.52
C ASN A 114 -15.44 12.37 8.06
N TYR A 115 -15.18 13.57 8.56
CA TYR A 115 -13.91 13.92 9.19
C TYR A 115 -13.51 12.92 10.28
N ASP A 116 -12.20 12.64 10.35
CA ASP A 116 -11.57 11.74 11.29
C ASP A 116 -10.26 12.35 11.83
N PRO A 117 -10.20 12.71 13.13
CA PRO A 117 -8.99 13.25 13.74
C PRO A 117 -7.88 12.19 13.85
N ASP A 118 -8.20 10.90 13.98
CA ASP A 118 -7.18 9.84 14.07
C ASP A 118 -6.55 9.54 12.69
N ALA A 119 -7.11 10.09 11.61
CA ALA A 119 -6.55 10.09 10.26
C ALA A 119 -5.82 11.41 9.91
N SER A 120 -5.61 12.30 10.89
CA SER A 120 -5.19 13.68 10.69
C SER A 120 -4.02 14.10 11.58
N TYR A 121 -3.17 15.02 11.09
CA TYR A 121 -2.11 15.66 11.89
C TYR A 121 -1.58 16.92 11.20
N ASP A 122 -1.00 17.86 11.94
CA ASP A 122 -0.23 18.98 11.41
C ASP A 122 1.26 18.76 11.65
N VAL A 123 2.00 18.44 10.59
CA VAL A 123 3.45 18.20 10.66
C VAL A 123 4.23 19.52 10.51
N ASN A 124 3.63 20.56 9.93
CA ASN A 124 4.27 21.87 9.78
C ASN A 124 4.34 22.62 11.12
N ASP A 125 3.24 22.67 11.87
CA ASP A 125 3.15 23.34 13.19
C ASP A 125 3.27 22.37 14.38
N GLY A 126 3.20 21.05 14.14
CA GLY A 126 3.56 20.01 15.10
C GLY A 126 2.45 19.59 16.07
N ASP A 127 1.18 19.75 15.69
CA ASP A 127 0.00 19.52 16.53
C ASP A 127 -1.09 18.69 15.80
N PRO A 128 -2.19 18.27 16.45
CA PRO A 128 -3.15 17.35 15.83
C PRO A 128 -4.21 18.02 14.92
N ASP A 129 -4.20 19.36 14.74
CA ASP A 129 -5.20 20.08 13.95
C ASP A 129 -4.71 20.47 12.54
N PRO A 130 -5.06 19.72 11.47
CA PRO A 130 -4.60 19.98 10.10
C PRO A 130 -5.33 21.14 9.40
N GLN A 131 -5.86 22.12 10.15
CA GLN A 131 -6.66 23.21 9.58
C GLN A 131 -5.80 24.08 8.64
N PRO A 132 -6.21 24.29 7.37
CA PRO A 132 -5.43 25.09 6.44
C PRO A 132 -5.29 26.53 6.89
N ARG A 133 -4.08 27.07 6.79
CA ARG A 133 -3.79 28.49 7.05
C ARG A 133 -4.39 29.36 5.94
N TYR A 134 -5.42 30.14 6.27
CA TYR A 134 -6.13 30.99 5.30
C TYR A 134 -5.30 32.19 4.81
N THR A 135 -4.88 32.17 3.55
CA THR A 135 -4.24 33.32 2.88
C THR A 135 -5.22 34.08 1.97
N GLN A 136 -4.88 35.28 1.50
CA GLN A 136 -5.72 36.05 0.56
C GLN A 136 -5.86 35.35 -0.81
N LEU A 137 -4.79 34.69 -1.27
CA LEU A 137 -4.74 33.95 -2.53
C LEU A 137 -5.41 32.56 -2.43
N ASN A 138 -5.66 32.09 -1.20
CA ASN A 138 -6.17 30.76 -0.88
C ASN A 138 -5.21 29.68 -1.41
N ASP A 139 -3.94 29.81 -1.05
CA ASP A 139 -2.87 28.90 -1.48
C ASP A 139 -3.16 27.50 -0.91
N ASN A 140 -3.43 27.44 0.41
CA ASN A 140 -3.72 26.23 1.18
C ASN A 140 -5.19 25.76 1.00
N ARG A 141 -5.59 25.47 -0.24
CA ARG A 141 -6.94 24.99 -0.60
C ARG A 141 -6.98 23.58 -1.18
N HIS A 142 -5.82 23.03 -1.48
CA HIS A 142 -5.63 21.87 -2.34
C HIS A 142 -6.08 20.58 -1.62
N GLY A 143 -5.60 20.33 -0.40
CA GLY A 143 -5.99 19.16 0.39
C GLY A 143 -7.48 19.14 0.72
N THR A 144 -8.09 20.32 0.92
CA THR A 144 -9.55 20.45 1.12
C THR A 144 -10.36 20.12 -0.15
N ARG A 145 -9.81 20.35 -1.35
CA ARG A 145 -10.44 19.94 -2.63
C ARG A 145 -10.34 18.42 -2.82
N CYS A 146 -9.15 17.87 -2.63
CA CYS A 146 -8.90 16.43 -2.72
C CYS A 146 -9.76 15.62 -1.72
N ALA A 147 -9.92 16.10 -0.48
CA ALA A 147 -10.75 15.44 0.54
C ALA A 147 -12.22 15.30 0.12
N GLY A 148 -12.79 16.29 -0.58
CA GLY A 148 -14.16 16.24 -1.07
C GLY A 148 -14.38 15.22 -2.18
N GLU A 149 -13.40 15.03 -3.06
CA GLU A 149 -13.46 14.03 -4.13
C GLU A 149 -13.52 12.60 -3.58
N VAL A 150 -12.78 12.35 -2.49
CA VAL A 150 -12.85 11.07 -1.77
C VAL A 150 -14.19 10.94 -1.04
N ALA A 151 -14.54 11.89 -0.17
CA ALA A 151 -15.51 11.67 0.91
C ALA A 151 -16.43 12.86 1.25
N ALA A 152 -16.72 13.78 0.32
CA ALA A 152 -17.82 14.73 0.50
C ALA A 152 -19.15 14.00 0.79
N VAL A 153 -19.94 14.54 1.72
CA VAL A 153 -21.07 13.84 2.36
C VAL A 153 -22.31 13.85 1.46
N ALA A 154 -22.76 12.67 1.05
CA ALA A 154 -23.94 12.56 0.20
C ALA A 154 -25.27 12.83 0.93
N ASN A 155 -26.21 13.42 0.19
CA ASN A 155 -27.59 13.75 0.55
C ASN A 155 -27.72 14.75 1.72
N ASN A 156 -26.81 15.72 1.79
CA ASN A 156 -26.86 16.82 2.77
C ASN A 156 -27.38 18.15 2.16
N GLY A 157 -27.47 18.25 0.83
CA GLY A 157 -27.91 19.46 0.12
C GLY A 157 -26.81 20.52 -0.07
N MET A 158 -25.55 20.18 0.17
CA MET A 158 -24.35 20.98 -0.04
C MET A 158 -23.58 20.45 -1.26
N CYS A 159 -22.83 21.32 -1.94
CA CYS A 159 -21.90 20.98 -3.03
C CYS A 159 -22.28 19.72 -3.84
N GLY A 160 -21.42 18.70 -3.85
CA GLY A 160 -21.57 17.43 -4.58
C GLY A 160 -21.43 16.24 -3.63
N VAL A 161 -20.81 15.15 -4.08
CA VAL A 161 -20.51 13.96 -3.25
C VAL A 161 -19.12 13.40 -3.53
N GLY A 162 -18.52 12.76 -2.52
CA GLY A 162 -17.30 11.98 -2.72
C GLY A 162 -17.60 10.65 -3.40
N VAL A 163 -16.59 10.10 -4.10
CA VAL A 163 -16.64 8.73 -4.66
C VAL A 163 -16.99 7.71 -3.57
N ALA A 164 -16.43 7.88 -2.38
CA ALA A 164 -16.61 7.06 -1.20
C ALA A 164 -17.21 7.89 -0.05
N TYR A 165 -18.41 8.44 -0.28
CA TYR A 165 -19.12 9.37 0.61
C TYR A 165 -19.48 8.86 2.02
N ASN A 166 -19.20 7.60 2.37
CA ASN A 166 -19.29 7.04 3.73
C ASN A 166 -17.93 6.57 4.30
N SER A 167 -16.82 6.82 3.59
CA SER A 167 -15.47 6.70 4.16
C SER A 167 -15.24 7.73 5.26
N LYS A 168 -14.31 7.41 6.16
CA LYS A 168 -13.67 8.41 7.01
C LYS A 168 -12.54 9.11 6.25
N ILE A 169 -12.42 10.41 6.46
CA ILE A 169 -11.46 11.28 5.77
C ILE A 169 -10.69 12.12 6.78
N GLY A 170 -9.37 12.04 6.73
CA GLY A 170 -8.47 12.94 7.43
C GLY A 170 -7.58 13.70 6.46
N GLY A 171 -6.69 14.50 7.01
CA GLY A 171 -5.67 15.20 6.24
C GLY A 171 -4.45 15.49 7.08
N VAL A 172 -3.29 15.46 6.44
CA VAL A 172 -2.01 15.82 7.03
C VAL A 172 -1.56 17.13 6.41
N ARG A 173 -1.45 18.18 7.22
CA ARG A 173 -0.85 19.45 6.79
C ARG A 173 0.67 19.30 6.86
N MET A 174 1.29 19.20 5.69
CA MET A 174 2.74 19.01 5.54
C MET A 174 3.37 19.85 4.42
N LEU A 175 2.57 20.41 3.49
CA LEU A 175 3.06 21.27 2.39
C LEU A 175 3.08 22.79 2.70
N ASP A 176 2.48 23.25 3.79
CA ASP A 176 2.42 24.69 4.14
C ASP A 176 3.64 25.13 4.98
N GLY A 177 4.83 24.70 4.55
CA GLY A 177 6.09 24.89 5.27
C GLY A 177 7.28 24.27 4.54
N GLU A 178 8.41 24.14 5.25
CA GLU A 178 9.60 23.46 4.72
C GLU A 178 9.37 21.93 4.69
N VAL A 179 9.43 21.34 3.50
CA VAL A 179 9.28 19.89 3.31
C VAL A 179 10.66 19.24 3.38
N THR A 180 10.85 18.32 4.33
CA THR A 180 12.11 17.58 4.56
C THR A 180 11.85 16.08 4.65
N ASP A 181 12.89 15.26 4.50
CA ASP A 181 12.82 13.78 4.65
C ASP A 181 12.12 13.34 5.95
N VAL A 182 12.24 14.11 7.04
CA VAL A 182 11.54 13.85 8.31
C VAL A 182 10.04 14.16 8.21
N VAL A 183 9.67 15.30 7.62
CA VAL A 183 8.27 15.73 7.43
C VAL A 183 7.53 14.72 6.56
N GLU A 184 8.14 14.31 5.45
CA GLU A 184 7.60 13.28 4.57
C GLU A 184 7.44 11.93 5.28
N ALA A 185 8.50 11.46 5.97
CA ALA A 185 8.48 10.18 6.65
C ALA A 185 7.45 10.12 7.78
N GLN A 186 7.27 11.22 8.52
CA GLN A 186 6.22 11.34 9.54
C GLN A 186 4.82 11.31 8.92
N SER A 187 4.62 12.05 7.83
CA SER A 187 3.34 12.10 7.09
C SER A 187 2.94 10.74 6.52
N LEU A 188 3.88 10.06 5.85
CA LEU A 188 3.72 8.70 5.31
C LEU A 188 3.54 7.63 6.39
N SER A 189 4.00 7.88 7.62
CA SER A 189 3.92 6.95 8.75
C SER A 189 2.84 7.32 9.77
N LEU A 190 1.95 8.26 9.48
CA LEU A 190 0.88 8.64 10.41
C LEU A 190 -0.10 7.48 10.59
N ASN A 191 -0.29 7.00 11.82
CA ASN A 191 -1.33 6.05 12.23
C ASN A 191 -1.63 4.88 11.23
N PRO A 192 -0.63 4.10 10.78
CA PRO A 192 -0.76 3.13 9.69
C PRO A 192 -1.56 1.87 10.04
N GLN A 193 -2.05 1.76 11.28
CA GLN A 193 -2.99 0.72 11.71
C GLN A 193 -4.46 1.19 11.67
N HIS A 194 -4.67 2.50 11.52
CA HIS A 194 -5.99 3.14 11.43
C HIS A 194 -6.29 3.60 10.00
N ILE A 195 -5.33 4.29 9.36
CA ILE A 195 -5.46 4.77 7.99
C ILE A 195 -5.30 3.60 7.00
N ASP A 196 -6.29 3.39 6.13
CA ASP A 196 -6.23 2.38 5.07
C ASP A 196 -5.48 2.93 3.83
N ILE A 197 -5.77 4.18 3.44
CA ILE A 197 -5.32 4.77 2.17
C ILE A 197 -4.74 6.16 2.42
N TYR A 198 -3.59 6.44 1.81
CA TYR A 198 -2.95 7.74 1.77
C TYR A 198 -3.02 8.25 0.33
N SER A 199 -3.53 9.46 0.11
CA SER A 199 -3.55 10.12 -1.19
C SER A 199 -2.58 11.30 -1.16
N ALA A 200 -1.68 11.36 -2.14
CA ALA A 200 -0.69 12.42 -2.29
C ALA A 200 -0.54 12.83 -3.75
N SER A 201 -0.11 14.06 -3.97
CA SER A 201 0.14 14.62 -5.31
C SER A 201 1.29 15.62 -5.33
N TRP A 202 2.26 15.41 -4.44
CA TRP A 202 3.51 16.14 -4.34
C TRP A 202 4.67 15.22 -4.75
N GLY A 203 5.79 15.84 -5.10
CA GLY A 203 7.00 15.18 -5.59
C GLY A 203 8.07 16.23 -5.87
N PRO A 204 9.06 15.94 -6.72
CA PRO A 204 10.02 16.93 -7.22
C PRO A 204 9.33 18.03 -8.03
N GLU A 205 10.10 19.05 -8.46
CA GLU A 205 9.56 20.09 -9.34
C GLU A 205 9.27 19.52 -10.75
N ASP A 206 8.03 19.66 -11.21
CA ASP A 206 7.49 19.21 -12.52
C ASP A 206 8.07 20.01 -13.72
N ASP A 207 9.39 20.16 -13.80
CA ASP A 207 10.09 21.18 -14.57
C ASP A 207 10.80 20.67 -15.85
N GLY A 208 10.70 19.37 -16.13
CA GLY A 208 11.34 18.73 -17.28
C GLY A 208 12.85 18.53 -17.13
N LYS A 209 13.42 18.69 -15.93
CA LYS A 209 14.89 18.68 -15.71
C LYS A 209 15.32 18.06 -14.38
N THR A 210 14.50 18.10 -13.35
CA THR A 210 14.76 17.50 -12.03
C THR A 210 14.78 15.97 -12.09
N VAL A 211 15.57 15.32 -11.25
CA VAL A 211 15.55 13.87 -11.00
C VAL A 211 15.75 13.70 -9.50
N ASP A 212 14.68 13.42 -8.78
CA ASP A 212 14.74 13.27 -7.32
C ASP A 212 13.60 12.38 -6.82
N GLY A 213 13.64 11.97 -5.56
CA GLY A 213 12.65 11.08 -4.98
C GLY A 213 12.85 10.90 -3.48
N PRO A 214 12.07 10.00 -2.84
CA PRO A 214 12.05 9.89 -1.39
C PRO A 214 13.46 9.67 -0.85
N ALA A 215 13.85 10.50 0.11
CA ALA A 215 15.11 10.35 0.82
C ALA A 215 15.04 9.15 1.79
N LYS A 216 15.99 9.05 2.74
CA LYS A 216 16.21 7.79 3.46
C LYS A 216 15.05 7.44 4.39
N LEU A 217 14.48 8.42 5.08
CA LEU A 217 13.39 8.20 6.02
C LEU A 217 12.07 8.01 5.27
N ALA A 218 11.81 8.76 4.19
CA ALA A 218 10.64 8.57 3.34
C ALA A 218 10.62 7.18 2.67
N LYS A 219 11.77 6.68 2.18
CA LYS A 219 11.91 5.30 1.67
C LYS A 219 11.62 4.25 2.74
N GLU A 220 12.08 4.46 3.97
CA GLU A 220 11.79 3.56 5.10
C GLU A 220 10.31 3.64 5.51
N ALA A 221 9.70 4.82 5.48
CA ALA A 221 8.28 5.03 5.76
C ALA A 221 7.38 4.28 4.76
N PHE A 222 7.67 4.35 3.45
CA PHE A 222 6.99 3.52 2.46
C PHE A 222 7.16 2.02 2.76
N LEU A 223 8.39 1.56 3.00
CA LEU A 223 8.69 0.15 3.26
C LEU A 223 7.94 -0.37 4.51
N ARG A 224 7.92 0.40 5.59
CA ARG A 224 7.18 0.04 6.81
C ARG A 224 5.67 0.15 6.61
N GLY A 225 5.20 1.16 5.87
CA GLY A 225 3.79 1.29 5.48
C GLY A 225 3.27 0.04 4.76
N VAL A 226 3.96 -0.43 3.72
CA VAL A 226 3.52 -1.60 2.94
C VAL A 226 3.73 -2.96 3.64
N ASN A 227 4.61 -3.05 4.64
CA ASN A 227 4.89 -4.30 5.36
C ASN A 227 4.12 -4.42 6.69
N GLU A 228 3.98 -3.34 7.44
CA GLU A 228 3.40 -3.33 8.79
C GLU A 228 1.96 -2.77 8.80
N GLY A 229 1.64 -1.84 7.88
CA GLY A 229 0.36 -1.14 7.85
C GLY A 229 -0.87 -2.06 7.70
N ARG A 230 -2.02 -1.60 8.18
CA ARG A 230 -3.33 -2.30 8.12
C ARG A 230 -3.29 -3.73 8.65
N GLY A 231 -2.53 -3.95 9.73
CA GLY A 231 -2.28 -5.26 10.33
C GLY A 231 -1.47 -6.19 9.43
N GLY A 232 -0.41 -5.68 8.80
CA GLY A 232 0.45 -6.44 7.89
C GLY A 232 -0.11 -6.67 6.48
N ARG A 233 -1.20 -5.99 6.10
CA ARG A 233 -1.72 -5.99 4.71
C ARG A 233 -1.03 -4.95 3.83
N GLY A 234 -0.40 -3.97 4.46
CA GLY A 234 0.25 -2.83 3.83
C GLY A 234 -0.71 -1.67 3.55
N SER A 235 -0.32 -0.49 4.00
CA SER A 235 -0.88 0.81 3.62
C SER A 235 -0.94 0.95 2.10
N ILE A 236 -2.00 1.58 1.58
CA ILE A 236 -2.13 1.87 0.16
C ILE A 236 -1.79 3.34 -0.09
N PHE A 237 -0.68 3.60 -0.75
CA PHE A 237 -0.27 4.94 -1.16
C PHE A 237 -0.73 5.19 -2.59
N VAL A 238 -1.59 6.18 -2.81
CA VAL A 238 -2.09 6.60 -4.14
C VAL A 238 -1.40 7.91 -4.50
N TRP A 239 -0.82 7.98 -5.70
CA TRP A 239 0.03 9.09 -6.11
C TRP A 239 -0.40 9.68 -7.46
N ALA A 240 -0.38 11.00 -7.58
CA ALA A 240 -0.52 11.67 -8.88
C ALA A 240 0.78 11.52 -9.70
N SER A 241 0.67 11.40 -11.01
CA SER A 241 1.84 11.17 -11.89
C SER A 241 2.56 12.44 -12.36
N GLY A 242 2.44 13.58 -11.67
CA GLY A 242 3.07 14.87 -12.06
C GLY A 242 2.28 15.68 -13.10
N ASN A 243 2.63 16.97 -13.27
CA ASN A 243 1.99 17.96 -14.14
C ASN A 243 2.96 18.60 -15.18
N GLY A 244 4.16 18.04 -15.33
CA GLY A 244 5.25 18.55 -16.19
C GLY A 244 5.11 18.30 -17.69
N GLY A 245 3.95 17.82 -18.17
CA GLY A 245 3.74 17.48 -19.59
C GLY A 245 3.94 18.65 -20.58
N ARG A 246 3.81 19.89 -20.10
CA ARG A 246 4.15 21.11 -20.86
C ARG A 246 5.66 21.25 -21.06
N GLU A 247 6.43 21.07 -19.99
CA GLU A 247 7.89 21.18 -19.94
C GLU A 247 8.59 19.88 -20.41
N LYS A 248 7.80 18.91 -20.90
CA LYS A 248 8.23 17.61 -21.42
C LYS A 248 8.96 16.77 -20.38
N ASP A 249 8.41 16.76 -19.17
CA ASP A 249 8.86 15.83 -18.14
C ASP A 249 8.38 14.40 -18.38
N SER A 250 8.98 13.46 -17.64
CA SER A 250 8.85 12.03 -17.74
C SER A 250 8.88 11.44 -16.33
N CYS A 251 7.70 11.22 -15.75
CA CYS A 251 7.47 10.83 -14.35
C CYS A 251 8.27 9.64 -13.77
N ASN A 252 8.99 8.85 -14.57
CA ASN A 252 10.04 7.95 -14.04
C ASN A 252 11.26 8.70 -13.44
N CYS A 253 11.36 10.02 -13.61
CA CYS A 253 12.32 10.91 -12.96
C CYS A 253 11.84 11.39 -11.57
N ASP A 254 10.57 11.20 -11.24
CA ASP A 254 10.02 11.34 -9.89
C ASP A 254 10.07 9.98 -9.17
N GLY A 255 10.90 9.87 -8.12
CA GLY A 255 11.05 8.65 -7.35
C GLY A 255 9.87 8.29 -6.43
N TYR A 256 8.90 9.18 -6.20
CA TYR A 256 7.68 8.89 -5.45
C TYR A 256 6.68 8.16 -6.35
N THR A 257 6.36 8.70 -7.53
CA THR A 257 5.47 8.05 -8.51
C THR A 257 6.09 6.80 -9.18
N ASN A 258 7.42 6.78 -9.35
CA ASN A 258 8.18 5.63 -9.86
C ASN A 258 8.39 4.50 -8.82
N SER A 259 7.97 4.70 -7.57
CA SER A 259 8.07 3.69 -6.51
C SER A 259 7.14 2.50 -6.78
N ILE A 260 7.56 1.28 -6.46
CA ILE A 260 6.66 0.11 -6.52
C ILE A 260 5.57 0.17 -5.44
N TYR A 261 5.82 0.92 -4.36
CA TYR A 261 4.95 1.02 -3.18
C TYR A 261 3.79 2.00 -3.37
N THR A 262 3.87 2.86 -4.38
CA THR A 262 2.82 3.81 -4.74
C THR A 262 1.98 3.25 -5.89
N LEU A 263 0.70 3.62 -5.90
CA LEU A 263 -0.25 3.33 -6.96
C LEU A 263 -0.41 4.61 -7.77
N SER A 264 0.44 4.76 -8.79
CA SER A 264 0.54 5.95 -9.62
C SER A 264 -0.64 6.08 -10.60
N ILE A 265 -1.23 7.27 -10.63
CA ILE A 265 -2.45 7.62 -11.38
C ILE A 265 -2.21 8.86 -12.24
N SER A 266 -2.45 8.72 -13.54
CA SER A 266 -2.45 9.82 -14.52
C SER A 266 -3.87 10.33 -14.80
N SER A 267 -4.01 11.36 -15.64
CA SER A 267 -5.30 11.99 -15.96
C SER A 267 -5.76 11.75 -17.40
N SER A 268 -7.08 11.68 -17.57
CA SER A 268 -7.78 11.87 -18.84
C SER A 268 -8.64 13.14 -18.81
N THR A 269 -8.73 13.84 -19.94
CA THR A 269 -9.75 14.88 -20.13
C THR A 269 -11.16 14.28 -20.26
N GLN A 270 -12.19 15.13 -20.19
CA GLN A 270 -13.59 14.74 -20.40
C GLN A 270 -13.84 14.00 -21.72
N ASN A 271 -13.17 14.40 -22.80
CA ASN A 271 -13.33 13.76 -24.11
C ASN A 271 -12.47 12.51 -24.29
N GLY A 272 -11.70 12.10 -23.29
CA GLY A 272 -10.83 10.94 -23.38
C GLY A 272 -9.47 11.21 -24.03
N ASN A 273 -8.96 12.45 -23.94
CA ASN A 273 -7.63 12.81 -24.47
C ASN A 273 -6.59 12.90 -23.35
N VAL A 274 -5.31 12.88 -23.71
CA VAL A 274 -4.20 13.12 -22.77
C VAL A 274 -4.18 14.63 -22.46
N PRO A 275 -4.32 15.06 -21.19
CA PRO A 275 -4.26 16.47 -20.83
C PRO A 275 -2.88 17.08 -21.08
N TRP A 276 -2.83 18.39 -21.34
CA TRP A 276 -1.59 19.10 -21.68
C TRP A 276 -0.51 19.09 -20.57
N TYR A 277 -0.93 18.86 -19.32
CA TYR A 277 -0.06 18.76 -18.14
C TYR A 277 0.36 17.32 -17.85
N SER A 278 -0.31 16.29 -18.38
CA SER A 278 -0.03 14.91 -17.97
C SER A 278 1.35 14.47 -18.45
N GLU A 279 2.13 13.90 -17.54
CA GLU A 279 3.36 13.20 -17.87
C GLU A 279 3.08 11.77 -18.32
N ALA A 280 4.03 11.19 -19.04
CA ALA A 280 3.96 9.82 -19.51
C ALA A 280 5.22 9.06 -19.11
N CYS A 281 5.04 7.92 -18.44
CA CYS A 281 6.13 7.07 -17.99
C CYS A 281 5.65 5.64 -17.79
N SER A 282 6.58 4.69 -17.65
CA SER A 282 6.24 3.26 -17.56
C SER A 282 5.80 2.78 -16.18
N SER A 283 5.86 3.65 -15.16
CA SER A 283 5.47 3.36 -13.77
C SER A 283 3.96 3.59 -13.48
N THR A 284 3.29 4.45 -14.25
CA THR A 284 1.83 4.67 -14.14
C THR A 284 1.05 3.34 -14.20
N LEU A 285 0.12 3.14 -13.27
CA LEU A 285 -0.74 1.94 -13.27
C LEU A 285 -2.07 2.17 -13.98
N ALA A 286 -2.71 3.32 -13.78
CA ALA A 286 -4.04 3.60 -14.32
C ALA A 286 -4.31 5.11 -14.42
N THR A 287 -5.54 5.43 -14.82
CA THR A 287 -6.02 6.79 -15.06
C THR A 287 -7.36 7.03 -14.39
N THR A 288 -7.61 8.26 -13.97
CA THR A 288 -8.99 8.76 -13.77
C THR A 288 -9.20 10.04 -14.56
N TYR A 289 -10.41 10.58 -14.51
CA TYR A 289 -10.70 11.88 -15.09
C TYR A 289 -10.08 13.04 -14.28
N SER A 290 -9.84 14.16 -14.97
CA SER A 290 -9.54 15.47 -14.41
C SER A 290 -9.90 16.54 -15.45
N SER A 291 -9.31 17.74 -15.35
CA SER A 291 -9.45 18.85 -16.29
C SER A 291 -8.86 18.58 -17.68
N GLY A 292 -9.24 19.40 -18.65
CA GLY A 292 -8.70 19.36 -20.01
C GLY A 292 -8.54 20.75 -20.63
N GLY A 293 -8.89 20.87 -21.91
CA GLY A 293 -8.94 22.16 -22.60
C GLY A 293 -10.08 23.07 -22.09
N LEU A 294 -10.08 24.32 -22.54
CA LEU A 294 -11.05 25.36 -22.12
C LEU A 294 -12.53 25.00 -22.31
N ASN A 295 -12.83 24.07 -23.22
CA ASN A 295 -14.19 23.62 -23.53
C ASN A 295 -14.58 22.31 -22.80
N GLU A 296 -13.71 21.79 -21.92
CA GLU A 296 -13.92 20.55 -21.18
C GLU A 296 -14.24 20.87 -19.72
N LYS A 297 -15.17 20.10 -19.14
CA LYS A 297 -15.50 20.21 -17.72
C LYS A 297 -14.28 19.85 -16.85
N GLN A 298 -14.23 20.47 -15.68
CA GLN A 298 -13.19 20.24 -14.68
C GLN A 298 -13.78 19.45 -13.50
N ILE A 299 -13.00 19.28 -12.43
CA ILE A 299 -13.44 18.58 -11.22
C ILE A 299 -14.26 19.53 -10.34
N VAL A 300 -15.39 18.99 -9.85
CA VAL A 300 -16.32 19.66 -8.94
C VAL A 300 -16.20 19.04 -7.56
N THR A 301 -15.84 19.83 -6.54
CA THR A 301 -15.54 19.34 -5.18
C THR A 301 -15.66 20.47 -4.14
N THR A 302 -15.46 20.14 -2.85
CA THR A 302 -15.36 21.10 -1.74
C THR A 302 -14.20 22.07 -1.94
N ASP A 303 -14.28 23.27 -1.37
CA ASP A 303 -13.23 24.30 -1.51
C ASP A 303 -13.09 25.12 -0.22
N LEU A 304 -11.90 25.68 -0.02
CA LEU A 304 -11.56 26.42 1.18
C LEU A 304 -12.55 27.57 1.46
N ARG A 305 -12.82 27.81 2.74
CA ARG A 305 -13.82 28.78 3.25
C ARG A 305 -15.26 28.31 3.05
N GLN A 306 -15.51 27.02 3.24
CA GLN A 306 -16.84 26.38 3.19
C GLN A 306 -17.53 26.54 1.83
N LYS A 307 -16.75 26.43 0.76
CA LYS A 307 -17.18 26.69 -0.63
C LYS A 307 -17.27 25.39 -1.43
N CYS A 308 -17.81 25.52 -2.63
CA CYS A 308 -17.80 24.47 -3.64
C CYS A 308 -17.11 25.03 -4.87
N THR A 309 -16.15 24.30 -5.43
CA THR A 309 -15.47 24.63 -6.68
C THR A 309 -15.95 23.72 -7.80
N ASP A 310 -16.00 24.23 -9.01
CA ASP A 310 -16.14 23.50 -10.27
C ASP A 310 -14.89 23.65 -11.16
N SER A 311 -13.76 24.03 -10.54
CA SER A 311 -12.48 24.31 -11.18
C SER A 311 -11.28 23.76 -10.38
N HIS A 312 -11.36 22.47 -10.03
CA HIS A 312 -10.18 21.70 -9.64
C HIS A 312 -9.62 20.91 -10.85
N THR A 313 -8.30 20.76 -10.91
CA THR A 313 -7.51 20.56 -12.14
C THR A 313 -6.19 19.89 -11.84
N GLY A 314 -5.55 19.27 -12.84
CA GLY A 314 -4.24 18.63 -12.71
C GLY A 314 -4.33 17.13 -12.38
N THR A 315 -3.20 16.42 -12.43
CA THR A 315 -3.13 15.00 -11.99
C THR A 315 -3.40 14.85 -10.49
N SER A 316 -3.22 15.93 -9.73
CA SER A 316 -3.57 16.00 -8.31
C SER A 316 -5.05 15.84 -8.00
N ALA A 317 -5.95 16.11 -8.95
CA ALA A 317 -7.38 15.77 -8.83
C ALA A 317 -7.69 14.32 -9.30
N SER A 318 -6.77 13.65 -10.00
CA SER A 318 -6.98 12.25 -10.41
C SER A 318 -6.67 11.25 -9.29
N ALA A 319 -5.63 11.48 -8.50
CA ALA A 319 -5.26 10.60 -7.38
C ALA A 319 -6.37 10.47 -6.29
N PRO A 320 -7.06 11.55 -5.85
CA PRO A 320 -8.16 11.46 -4.89
C PRO A 320 -9.36 10.65 -5.41
N LEU A 321 -9.73 10.80 -6.68
CA LEU A 321 -10.78 9.97 -7.29
C LEU A 321 -10.40 8.48 -7.27
N ALA A 322 -9.14 8.16 -7.57
CA ALA A 322 -8.63 6.80 -7.46
C ALA A 322 -8.62 6.28 -6.00
N ALA A 323 -8.19 7.09 -5.03
CA ALA A 323 -8.24 6.76 -3.61
C ALA A 323 -9.68 6.46 -3.13
N GLY A 324 -10.66 7.23 -3.62
CA GLY A 324 -12.08 6.95 -3.41
C GLY A 324 -12.52 5.60 -4.00
N ILE A 325 -12.15 5.29 -5.25
CA ILE A 325 -12.47 4.00 -5.89
C ILE A 325 -11.84 2.82 -5.12
N ILE A 326 -10.59 2.98 -4.70
CA ILE A 326 -9.85 2.02 -3.88
C ILE A 326 -10.52 1.81 -2.53
N ALA A 327 -11.12 2.84 -1.93
CA ALA A 327 -11.92 2.70 -0.72
C ALA A 327 -13.17 1.83 -0.97
N LEU A 328 -13.89 2.00 -2.08
CA LEU A 328 -15.01 1.12 -2.44
C LEU A 328 -14.56 -0.34 -2.57
N ALA A 329 -13.39 -0.59 -3.17
CA ALA A 329 -12.80 -1.93 -3.27
C ALA A 329 -12.39 -2.52 -1.90
N LEU A 330 -11.84 -1.70 -0.99
CA LEU A 330 -11.50 -2.13 0.37
C LEU A 330 -12.71 -2.41 1.26
N GLU A 331 -13.82 -1.70 1.09
CA GLU A 331 -15.09 -2.07 1.73
C GLU A 331 -15.60 -3.42 1.21
N ALA A 332 -15.46 -3.66 -0.10
CA ALA A 332 -15.84 -4.92 -0.73
C ALA A 332 -14.98 -6.11 -0.28
N ASN A 333 -13.70 -5.89 0.02
CA ASN A 333 -12.81 -6.89 0.61
C ASN A 333 -11.71 -6.24 1.47
N LYS A 334 -11.94 -6.18 2.79
CA LYS A 334 -10.97 -5.63 3.76
C LYS A 334 -9.66 -6.42 3.88
N ASN A 335 -9.57 -7.63 3.31
CA ASN A 335 -8.37 -8.45 3.37
C ASN A 335 -7.37 -8.19 2.24
N LEU A 336 -7.70 -7.35 1.25
CA LEU A 336 -6.79 -6.99 0.17
C LEU A 336 -5.50 -6.34 0.71
N THR A 337 -4.36 -6.88 0.28
CA THR A 337 -3.04 -6.25 0.50
C THR A 337 -2.81 -5.09 -0.46
N TRP A 338 -1.77 -4.30 -0.22
CA TRP A 338 -1.34 -3.24 -1.13
C TRP A 338 -1.08 -3.75 -2.57
N ARG A 339 -0.46 -4.94 -2.70
CA ARG A 339 -0.24 -5.62 -3.99
C ARG A 339 -1.52 -6.12 -4.62
N ASP A 340 -2.43 -6.69 -3.83
CA ASP A 340 -3.74 -7.13 -4.35
C ASP A 340 -4.49 -5.96 -5.00
N MET A 341 -4.43 -4.77 -4.40
CA MET A 341 -5.06 -3.58 -4.99
C MET A 341 -4.45 -3.21 -6.35
N GLN A 342 -3.13 -3.24 -6.49
CA GLN A 342 -2.47 -3.00 -7.78
C GLN A 342 -2.85 -4.08 -8.82
N HIS A 343 -2.89 -5.37 -8.44
CA HIS A 343 -3.38 -6.45 -9.30
C HIS A 343 -4.83 -6.26 -9.75
N LEU A 344 -5.72 -5.81 -8.85
CA LEU A 344 -7.10 -5.48 -9.19
C LEU A 344 -7.16 -4.37 -10.24
N VAL A 345 -6.45 -3.26 -10.02
CA VAL A 345 -6.35 -2.13 -10.97
C VAL A 345 -5.88 -2.60 -12.35
N VAL A 346 -4.78 -3.33 -12.45
CA VAL A 346 -4.25 -3.88 -13.72
C VAL A 346 -5.29 -4.75 -14.46
N ARG A 347 -6.19 -5.42 -13.73
CA ARG A 347 -7.16 -6.37 -14.27
C ARG A 347 -8.55 -5.78 -14.54
N THR A 348 -8.86 -4.59 -14.02
CA THR A 348 -10.18 -3.95 -14.17
C THR A 348 -10.14 -2.57 -14.82
N SER A 349 -8.97 -1.94 -14.98
CA SER A 349 -8.85 -0.70 -15.76
C SER A 349 -9.28 -0.91 -17.22
N ASN A 350 -9.90 0.11 -17.79
CA ASN A 350 -10.53 0.06 -19.09
C ASN A 350 -9.84 1.02 -20.10
N PRO A 351 -9.22 0.51 -21.18
CA PRO A 351 -8.61 1.34 -22.23
C PRO A 351 -9.63 1.86 -23.25
N ALA A 352 -10.94 1.58 -23.09
CA ALA A 352 -11.98 2.12 -23.96
C ALA A 352 -12.14 3.64 -23.76
N HIS A 353 -12.52 4.33 -24.84
CA HIS A 353 -12.74 5.78 -24.88
C HIS A 353 -11.52 6.67 -24.53
N LEU A 354 -10.34 6.09 -24.30
CA LEU A 354 -9.08 6.80 -24.08
C LEU A 354 -8.22 6.85 -25.37
N THR A 355 -7.82 8.06 -25.75
CA THR A 355 -7.21 8.39 -27.04
C THR A 355 -5.76 8.80 -26.85
N THR A 356 -4.85 7.94 -27.31
CA THR A 356 -3.41 8.18 -27.36
C THR A 356 -2.78 7.35 -28.48
N ASN A 357 -1.60 7.76 -28.95
CA ASN A 357 -0.85 7.11 -30.03
C ASN A 357 0.07 5.98 -29.54
N ASP A 358 0.21 5.80 -28.23
CA ASP A 358 1.22 4.92 -27.62
C ASP A 358 0.67 3.59 -27.07
N TRP A 359 -0.63 3.32 -27.22
CA TRP A 359 -1.24 2.04 -26.84
C TRP A 359 -0.50 0.84 -27.46
N LYS A 360 0.06 -0.02 -26.62
CA LYS A 360 0.64 -1.34 -26.99
C LYS A 360 -0.11 -2.47 -26.31
N THR A 361 0.03 -3.68 -26.84
CA THR A 361 -0.44 -4.90 -26.19
C THR A 361 0.77 -5.63 -25.61
N ASN A 362 0.71 -5.98 -24.33
CA ASN A 362 1.80 -6.68 -23.65
C ASN A 362 1.75 -8.21 -23.88
N GLY A 363 2.71 -8.96 -23.36
CA GLY A 363 2.86 -10.41 -23.60
C GLY A 363 1.67 -11.25 -23.14
N VAL A 364 0.92 -10.78 -22.14
CA VAL A 364 -0.31 -11.42 -21.64
C VAL A 364 -1.60 -10.88 -22.26
N GLY A 365 -1.50 -10.08 -23.33
CA GLY A 365 -2.65 -9.63 -24.13
C GLY A 365 -3.39 -8.41 -23.60
N ARG A 366 -2.86 -7.68 -22.61
CA ARG A 366 -3.47 -6.44 -22.10
C ARG A 366 -2.98 -5.22 -22.87
N ARG A 367 -3.87 -4.25 -23.08
CA ARG A 367 -3.49 -2.94 -23.62
C ARG A 367 -2.92 -2.05 -22.51
N VAL A 368 -1.78 -1.43 -22.76
CA VAL A 368 -1.08 -0.53 -21.84
C VAL A 368 -0.52 0.68 -22.60
N SER A 369 -0.45 1.82 -21.93
CA SER A 369 0.03 3.12 -22.44
C SER A 369 0.87 3.79 -21.34
N HIS A 370 1.93 4.51 -21.72
CA HIS A 370 2.73 5.32 -20.80
C HIS A 370 1.97 6.56 -20.32
N SER A 371 0.99 7.05 -21.08
CA SER A 371 0.11 8.16 -20.67
C SER A 371 -1.06 7.72 -19.77
N TYR A 372 -1.45 6.43 -19.82
CA TYR A 372 -2.67 5.97 -19.16
C TYR A 372 -2.54 4.72 -18.25
N GLY A 373 -1.36 4.10 -18.20
CA GLY A 373 -1.19 2.77 -17.64
C GLY A 373 -2.09 1.76 -18.35
N TYR A 374 -2.83 0.96 -17.57
CA TYR A 374 -3.82 0.00 -18.06
C TYR A 374 -5.18 0.63 -18.44
N GLY A 375 -5.33 1.97 -18.33
CA GLY A 375 -6.52 2.71 -18.71
C GLY A 375 -7.32 3.26 -17.53
N LEU A 376 -8.57 3.61 -17.78
CA LEU A 376 -9.45 4.30 -16.84
C LEU A 376 -9.91 3.35 -15.72
N LEU A 377 -9.87 3.79 -14.45
CA LEU A 377 -10.43 3.01 -13.35
C LEU A 377 -11.95 2.85 -13.48
N ASP A 378 -12.43 1.60 -13.35
CA ASP A 378 -13.84 1.24 -13.30
C ASP A 378 -14.21 0.77 -11.88
N ALA A 379 -14.96 1.61 -11.15
CA ALA A 379 -15.37 1.34 -9.78
C ALA A 379 -16.32 0.13 -9.65
N GLY A 380 -17.17 -0.11 -10.64
CA GLY A 380 -18.08 -1.26 -10.67
C GLY A 380 -17.33 -2.58 -10.86
N ALA A 381 -16.33 -2.59 -11.74
CA ALA A 381 -15.50 -3.74 -12.05
C ALA A 381 -14.52 -4.09 -10.93
N ILE A 382 -13.81 -3.10 -10.37
CA ILE A 382 -12.86 -3.34 -9.27
C ILE A 382 -13.54 -3.90 -8.03
N VAL A 383 -14.72 -3.35 -7.66
CA VAL A 383 -15.56 -3.86 -6.56
C VAL A 383 -16.10 -5.26 -6.88
N ALA A 384 -16.48 -5.54 -8.13
CA ALA A 384 -16.94 -6.87 -8.52
C ALA A 384 -15.85 -7.94 -8.38
N LEU A 385 -14.61 -7.60 -8.80
CA LEU A 385 -13.47 -8.52 -8.71
C LEU A 385 -12.97 -8.68 -7.26
N ALA A 386 -12.91 -7.60 -6.49
CA ALA A 386 -12.47 -7.58 -5.09
C ALA A 386 -13.20 -8.61 -4.21
N LYS A 387 -14.53 -8.75 -4.36
CA LYS A 387 -15.36 -9.68 -3.56
C LYS A 387 -15.00 -11.15 -3.76
N ASN A 388 -14.46 -11.51 -4.92
CA ASN A 388 -14.07 -12.87 -5.29
C ASN A 388 -12.55 -13.01 -5.43
N TRP A 389 -11.78 -12.00 -5.03
CA TRP A 389 -10.32 -12.01 -5.15
C TRP A 389 -9.70 -12.97 -4.14
N THR A 390 -8.72 -13.75 -4.61
CA THR A 390 -7.85 -14.56 -3.77
C THR A 390 -6.52 -13.83 -3.66
N ASN A 391 -6.10 -13.48 -2.44
CA ASN A 391 -4.88 -12.72 -2.23
C ASN A 391 -3.66 -13.40 -2.88
N VAL A 392 -2.79 -12.60 -3.49
CA VAL A 392 -1.57 -13.09 -4.13
C VAL A 392 -0.57 -13.63 -3.11
N GLY A 393 0.29 -14.54 -3.55
CA GLY A 393 1.35 -15.10 -2.72
C GLY A 393 2.37 -14.03 -2.26
N PRO A 394 3.27 -14.38 -1.31
CA PRO A 394 4.33 -13.49 -0.86
C PRO A 394 5.14 -12.93 -2.03
N GLN A 395 5.49 -11.64 -1.95
CA GLN A 395 6.30 -11.01 -2.99
C GLN A 395 7.70 -11.62 -2.99
N ARG A 396 8.21 -11.91 -4.19
CA ARG A 396 9.58 -12.34 -4.45
C ARG A 396 10.33 -11.23 -5.14
N LYS A 397 11.63 -11.14 -4.88
CA LYS A 397 12.54 -10.15 -5.47
C LYS A 397 13.77 -10.86 -6.04
N CYS A 398 13.82 -11.02 -7.35
CA CYS A 398 15.00 -11.49 -8.06
C CYS A 398 15.87 -10.28 -8.43
N VAL A 399 17.18 -10.33 -8.16
CA VAL A 399 18.14 -9.25 -8.43
C VAL A 399 19.25 -9.80 -9.32
N LEU A 400 19.44 -9.20 -10.48
CA LEU A 400 20.33 -9.69 -11.53
C LEU A 400 21.26 -8.58 -11.98
N SER A 401 22.54 -8.65 -11.64
CA SER A 401 23.55 -7.73 -12.17
C SER A 401 23.91 -8.15 -13.60
N LEU A 402 23.50 -7.34 -14.57
CA LEU A 402 23.59 -7.67 -16.00
C LEU A 402 24.81 -7.03 -16.67
N VAL A 403 25.24 -5.86 -16.17
CA VAL A 403 26.47 -5.18 -16.54
C VAL A 403 27.15 -4.62 -15.28
N SER A 404 28.40 -5.03 -15.07
CA SER A 404 29.34 -4.48 -14.09
C SER A 404 30.58 -3.84 -14.73
N GLU A 405 30.74 -3.99 -16.05
CA GLU A 405 31.88 -3.49 -16.84
C GLU A 405 31.44 -2.30 -17.70
N PRO A 406 32.15 -1.16 -17.67
CA PRO A 406 31.73 0.05 -18.36
C PRO A 406 31.48 -0.13 -19.87
N ARG A 407 30.36 0.43 -20.35
CA ARG A 407 29.97 0.45 -21.78
C ARG A 407 29.78 1.90 -22.24
N ASN A 408 30.53 2.28 -23.27
CA ASN A 408 30.31 3.56 -23.95
C ASN A 408 28.89 3.56 -24.56
N ILE A 409 28.12 4.61 -24.29
CA ILE A 409 26.76 4.77 -24.82
C ILE A 409 26.81 5.20 -26.30
N GLY A 410 27.74 6.08 -26.65
CA GLY A 410 27.83 6.67 -27.99
C GLY A 410 26.51 7.29 -28.44
N SER A 411 26.12 7.02 -29.69
CA SER A 411 24.81 7.41 -30.25
C SER A 411 23.69 6.40 -29.95
N HIS A 412 24.02 5.12 -29.77
CA HIS A 412 23.07 4.05 -29.47
C HIS A 412 23.79 2.85 -28.85
N LEU A 413 23.33 2.42 -27.67
CA LEU A 413 23.82 1.24 -26.95
C LEU A 413 22.67 0.25 -26.74
N VAL A 414 22.92 -1.00 -27.12
CA VAL A 414 21.97 -2.12 -26.95
C VAL A 414 22.65 -3.21 -26.11
N ILE A 415 21.96 -3.68 -25.06
CA ILE A 415 22.43 -4.74 -24.17
C ILE A 415 21.37 -5.83 -24.09
N ASN A 416 21.63 -6.97 -24.74
CA ASN A 416 20.79 -8.17 -24.67
C ASN A 416 21.34 -9.14 -23.62
N LYS A 417 20.47 -9.64 -22.74
CA LYS A 417 20.81 -10.59 -21.68
C LYS A 417 19.69 -11.58 -21.45
N SER A 418 19.99 -12.86 -21.66
CA SER A 418 19.11 -13.95 -21.22
C SER A 418 19.18 -14.13 -19.71
N VAL A 419 18.03 -14.23 -19.05
CA VAL A 419 17.89 -14.43 -17.60
C VAL A 419 16.95 -15.60 -17.30
N ASP A 420 17.21 -16.29 -16.18
CA ASP A 420 16.39 -17.40 -15.67
C ASP A 420 15.38 -16.96 -14.60
N ALA A 421 15.32 -15.65 -14.31
CA ALA A 421 14.51 -15.04 -13.26
C ALA A 421 14.74 -15.65 -11.85
N CYS A 422 15.99 -16.00 -11.53
CA CYS A 422 16.42 -16.64 -10.28
C CYS A 422 15.84 -18.06 -10.08
N ALA A 423 15.72 -18.82 -11.18
CA ALA A 423 15.24 -20.20 -11.17
C ALA A 423 15.99 -21.08 -10.16
N GLY A 424 15.25 -21.98 -9.49
CA GLY A 424 15.82 -22.85 -8.45
C GLY A 424 16.07 -22.19 -7.09
N THR A 425 15.74 -20.90 -6.92
CA THR A 425 15.84 -20.19 -5.64
C THR A 425 14.46 -19.79 -5.09
N ASP A 426 14.38 -19.44 -3.80
CA ASP A 426 13.16 -18.87 -3.20
C ASP A 426 12.73 -17.54 -3.83
N ASN A 427 13.67 -16.82 -4.45
CA ASN A 427 13.43 -15.57 -5.18
C ASN A 427 12.97 -15.77 -6.63
N PHE A 428 12.76 -17.01 -7.10
CA PHE A 428 12.30 -17.29 -8.45
C PHE A 428 10.99 -16.57 -8.79
N VAL A 429 10.93 -15.80 -9.87
CA VAL A 429 9.71 -15.11 -10.35
C VAL A 429 9.25 -15.75 -11.67
N SER A 430 7.97 -16.12 -11.75
CA SER A 430 7.34 -16.66 -12.97
C SER A 430 6.09 -15.88 -13.40
N SER A 431 5.63 -14.93 -12.58
CA SER A 431 4.54 -14.01 -12.87
C SER A 431 4.97 -12.65 -12.33
N LEU A 432 5.42 -11.77 -13.23
CA LEU A 432 6.00 -10.47 -12.92
C LEU A 432 4.91 -9.50 -12.39
N GLU A 433 5.32 -8.61 -11.50
CA GLU A 433 4.54 -7.45 -11.06
C GLU A 433 5.25 -6.19 -11.58
N HIS A 434 6.24 -5.70 -10.84
CA HIS A 434 7.11 -4.60 -11.24
C HIS A 434 8.45 -5.15 -11.77
N ALA A 435 8.98 -4.53 -12.83
CA ALA A 435 10.40 -4.63 -13.16
C ALA A 435 11.07 -3.27 -12.94
N GLN A 436 12.32 -3.28 -12.46
CA GLN A 436 13.15 -2.08 -12.39
C GLN A 436 14.50 -2.30 -13.09
N ALA A 437 14.93 -1.32 -13.86
CA ALA A 437 16.30 -1.21 -14.35
C ALA A 437 17.04 -0.18 -13.48
N HIS A 438 17.92 -0.66 -12.60
CA HIS A 438 18.77 0.18 -11.77
C HIS A 438 20.02 0.52 -12.59
N LEU A 439 20.11 1.79 -13.02
CA LEU A 439 21.14 2.27 -13.94
C LEU A 439 22.07 3.27 -13.27
N THR A 440 23.37 3.04 -13.41
CA THR A 440 24.41 4.04 -13.13
C THR A 440 25.09 4.37 -14.44
N LEU A 441 24.96 5.63 -14.89
CA LEU A 441 25.57 6.14 -16.12
C LEU A 441 25.98 7.60 -15.98
N SER A 442 27.10 7.96 -16.61
CA SER A 442 27.47 9.35 -16.86
C SER A 442 27.04 9.75 -18.26
N TYR A 443 26.59 11.00 -18.45
CA TYR A 443 26.28 11.58 -19.76
C TYR A 443 26.41 13.10 -19.71
N ASN A 444 26.95 13.73 -20.76
CA ASN A 444 27.19 15.19 -20.74
C ASN A 444 25.91 16.05 -20.84
N ARG A 445 24.80 15.50 -21.35
CA ARG A 445 23.48 16.14 -21.34
C ARG A 445 22.36 15.10 -21.20
N ARG A 446 21.91 14.88 -19.97
CA ARG A 446 20.97 13.82 -19.60
C ARG A 446 19.66 13.83 -20.39
N GLY A 447 19.10 15.00 -20.69
CA GLY A 447 17.86 15.16 -21.46
C GLY A 447 17.90 14.69 -22.92
N ASN A 448 19.09 14.45 -23.47
CA ASN A 448 19.26 13.90 -24.82
C ASN A 448 19.08 12.36 -24.87
N LEU A 449 18.96 11.70 -23.72
CA LEU A 449 18.78 10.25 -23.63
C LEU A 449 17.33 9.84 -23.82
N ALA A 450 17.11 8.77 -24.59
CA ALA A 450 15.93 7.93 -24.48
C ALA A 450 16.37 6.54 -24.00
N ILE A 451 15.64 5.95 -23.05
CA ILE A 451 15.96 4.65 -22.46
C ILE A 451 14.74 3.75 -22.56
N TYR A 452 14.95 2.52 -23.04
CA TYR A 452 13.89 1.53 -23.20
C TYR A 452 14.32 0.17 -22.65
N LEU A 453 13.36 -0.56 -22.08
CA LEU A 453 13.52 -1.93 -21.62
C LEU A 453 12.49 -2.81 -22.34
N ILE A 454 12.96 -3.89 -22.96
CA ILE A 454 12.14 -4.85 -23.70
C ILE A 454 12.15 -6.17 -22.94
N SER A 455 10.95 -6.69 -22.63
CA SER A 455 10.78 -7.99 -21.97
C SER A 455 10.98 -9.17 -22.94
N PRO A 456 11.19 -10.40 -22.43
CA PRO A 456 11.30 -11.60 -23.26
C PRO A 456 10.09 -11.90 -24.15
N GLN A 457 8.93 -11.29 -23.85
CA GLN A 457 7.70 -11.42 -24.63
C GLN A 457 7.49 -10.25 -25.62
N GLY A 458 8.46 -9.35 -25.74
CA GLY A 458 8.46 -8.24 -26.70
C GLY A 458 7.79 -6.95 -26.22
N THR A 459 7.41 -6.86 -24.94
CA THR A 459 6.83 -5.64 -24.37
C THR A 459 7.91 -4.59 -24.18
N ARG A 460 7.85 -3.49 -24.95
CA ARG A 460 8.80 -2.37 -24.90
C ARG A 460 8.29 -1.25 -24.01
N SER A 461 8.95 -1.04 -22.87
CA SER A 461 8.70 0.03 -21.92
C SER A 461 9.68 1.17 -22.13
N THR A 462 9.17 2.38 -22.36
CA THR A 462 9.95 3.62 -22.31
C THR A 462 10.24 3.95 -20.85
N LEU A 463 11.48 3.72 -20.43
CA LEU A 463 11.97 4.04 -19.08
C LEU A 463 12.29 5.53 -18.95
N LEU A 464 12.79 6.16 -20.01
CA LEU A 464 13.04 7.60 -20.07
C LEU A 464 12.70 8.10 -21.49
N ALA A 465 11.82 9.10 -21.58
CA ALA A 465 11.64 9.87 -22.79
C ALA A 465 12.63 11.06 -22.83
N PRO A 466 13.02 11.56 -24.01
CA PRO A 466 13.86 12.76 -24.11
C PRO A 466 13.22 13.96 -23.41
N ARG A 467 14.01 14.65 -22.58
CA ARG A 467 13.59 15.84 -21.83
C ARG A 467 14.39 17.05 -22.30
N PRO A 468 13.88 17.89 -23.23
CA PRO A 468 14.63 18.98 -23.83
C PRO A 468 15.18 20.01 -22.84
N HIS A 469 14.55 20.14 -21.66
CA HIS A 469 14.92 21.09 -20.62
C HIS A 469 15.98 20.54 -19.63
N ASP A 470 16.29 19.24 -19.69
CA ASP A 470 17.30 18.60 -18.84
C ASP A 470 18.71 18.74 -19.45
N TYR A 471 19.42 19.79 -19.02
CA TYR A 471 20.81 20.06 -19.41
C TYR A 471 21.85 19.46 -18.45
N SER A 472 21.44 18.65 -17.46
CA SER A 472 22.36 18.11 -16.44
C SER A 472 23.43 17.21 -17.03
N SER A 473 24.66 17.33 -16.50
CA SER A 473 25.79 16.43 -16.76
C SER A 473 25.96 15.32 -15.70
N ASP A 474 25.06 15.25 -14.72
CA ASP A 474 25.18 14.36 -13.56
C ASP A 474 24.84 12.90 -13.91
N GLY A 475 24.13 12.70 -15.03
CA GLY A 475 23.64 11.40 -15.47
C GLY A 475 22.64 10.80 -14.47
N PHE A 476 22.76 9.49 -14.24
CA PHE A 476 21.96 8.76 -13.26
C PHE A 476 22.89 7.93 -12.37
N SER A 477 22.62 7.91 -11.05
CA SER A 477 23.40 7.17 -10.06
C SER A 477 22.50 6.18 -9.33
N ASP A 478 22.61 4.90 -9.68
CA ASP A 478 21.76 3.80 -9.18
C ASP A 478 20.25 4.11 -9.28
N TRP A 479 19.83 4.79 -10.36
CA TRP A 479 18.45 5.21 -10.53
C TRP A 479 17.57 4.04 -10.99
N ALA A 480 16.52 3.78 -10.22
CA ALA A 480 15.68 2.58 -10.33
C ALA A 480 14.46 2.80 -11.24
N PHE A 481 14.67 3.02 -12.53
CA PHE A 481 13.57 3.17 -13.51
C PHE A 481 12.61 1.97 -13.45
N MET A 482 11.32 2.21 -13.23
CA MET A 482 10.31 1.18 -12.98
C MET A 482 9.35 1.01 -14.16
N THR A 483 8.92 -0.23 -14.42
CA THR A 483 7.83 -0.51 -15.35
C THR A 483 6.79 -1.49 -14.80
N THR A 484 5.53 -1.14 -15.03
CA THR A 484 4.34 -1.97 -14.78
C THR A 484 3.80 -2.66 -16.04
N HIS A 485 4.36 -2.36 -17.22
CA HIS A 485 3.77 -2.75 -18.51
C HIS A 485 3.84 -4.26 -18.79
N SER A 486 4.80 -4.95 -18.17
CA SER A 486 4.99 -6.41 -18.25
C SER A 486 4.29 -7.18 -17.11
N TRP A 487 3.25 -6.62 -16.49
CA TRP A 487 2.53 -7.29 -15.40
C TRP A 487 1.89 -8.62 -15.83
N ASP A 488 2.02 -9.64 -14.98
CA ASP A 488 1.74 -11.06 -15.21
C ASP A 488 2.60 -11.76 -16.30
N GLU A 489 3.59 -11.10 -16.91
CA GLU A 489 4.51 -11.79 -17.85
C GLU A 489 5.43 -12.77 -17.11
N ASP A 490 5.78 -13.87 -17.76
CA ASP A 490 6.94 -14.69 -17.39
C ASP A 490 8.21 -13.92 -17.78
N PRO A 491 9.08 -13.55 -16.81
CA PRO A 491 10.25 -12.72 -17.07
C PRO A 491 11.49 -13.52 -17.48
N ARG A 492 11.38 -14.83 -17.73
CA ARG A 492 12.48 -15.68 -18.22
C ARG A 492 12.71 -15.47 -19.71
N GLY A 493 13.99 -15.45 -20.11
CA GLY A 493 14.41 -15.26 -21.50
C GLY A 493 15.23 -13.98 -21.68
N GLU A 494 15.29 -13.47 -22.91
CA GLU A 494 16.13 -12.32 -23.25
C GLU A 494 15.46 -10.99 -22.91
N TRP A 495 16.09 -10.22 -22.03
CA TRP A 495 15.80 -8.81 -21.82
C TRP A 495 16.76 -7.96 -22.65
N THR A 496 16.24 -6.89 -23.24
CA THR A 496 17.04 -5.89 -23.97
C THR A 496 16.90 -4.52 -23.32
N LEU A 497 18.04 -3.89 -23.00
CA LEU A 497 18.12 -2.47 -22.63
C LEU A 497 18.66 -1.69 -23.84
N GLU A 498 17.91 -0.67 -24.27
CA GLU A 498 18.29 0.28 -25.32
C GLU A 498 18.52 1.66 -24.69
N ILE A 499 19.65 2.29 -25.00
CA ILE A 499 19.96 3.68 -24.64
C ILE A 499 20.32 4.43 -25.93
N GLU A 500 19.47 5.35 -26.35
CA GLU A 500 19.61 6.15 -27.57
C GLU A 500 19.97 7.60 -27.24
N ASN A 501 20.83 8.22 -28.06
CA ASN A 501 20.96 9.67 -28.09
C ASN A 501 20.08 10.26 -29.20
N VAL A 502 19.12 11.11 -28.85
CA VAL A 502 18.24 11.77 -29.84
C VAL A 502 18.83 13.04 -30.45
N ALA A 503 19.97 13.55 -29.94
CA ALA A 503 20.58 14.80 -30.38
C ALA A 503 21.77 14.63 -31.37
N GLY A 504 22.27 13.41 -31.60
CA GLY A 504 23.26 13.11 -32.65
C GLY A 504 24.56 12.50 -32.13
N THR A 505 25.69 12.83 -32.78
CA THR A 505 26.98 12.12 -32.59
C THR A 505 27.96 12.79 -31.62
N ASN A 506 27.61 13.94 -31.03
CA ASN A 506 28.57 14.77 -30.28
C ASN A 506 28.49 14.60 -28.75
N ASP A 507 27.43 13.99 -28.23
CA ASP A 507 27.34 13.64 -26.82
C ASP A 507 28.10 12.35 -26.52
N TYR A 508 28.50 12.20 -25.28
CA TYR A 508 29.31 11.11 -24.79
C TYR A 508 28.94 10.75 -23.35
N GLY A 509 29.08 9.47 -23.04
CA GLY A 509 28.78 8.96 -21.72
C GLY A 509 28.95 7.45 -21.64
N THR A 510 28.90 6.94 -20.43
CA THR A 510 29.24 5.55 -20.12
C THR A 510 28.25 4.97 -19.12
N LEU A 511 27.61 3.86 -19.48
CA LEU A 511 26.86 3.03 -18.56
C LEU A 511 27.86 2.16 -17.78
N THR A 512 27.91 2.32 -16.46
CA THR A 512 28.83 1.57 -15.57
C THR A 512 28.13 0.42 -14.87
N GLN A 513 26.83 0.56 -14.56
CA GLN A 513 26.03 -0.47 -13.91
C GLN A 513 24.65 -0.61 -14.57
N PHE A 514 24.25 -1.85 -14.81
CA PHE A 514 22.85 -2.22 -15.05
C PHE A 514 22.49 -3.43 -14.20
N THR A 515 21.59 -3.22 -13.25
CA THR A 515 20.98 -4.29 -12.44
C THR A 515 19.49 -4.35 -12.77
N LEU A 516 19.02 -5.52 -13.22
CA LEU A 516 17.62 -5.80 -13.43
C LEU A 516 17.04 -6.38 -12.14
N VAL A 517 15.97 -5.76 -11.63
CA VAL A 517 15.24 -6.22 -10.45
C VAL A 517 13.84 -6.61 -10.86
N LEU A 518 13.47 -7.86 -10.61
CA LEU A 518 12.18 -8.44 -10.95
C LEU A 518 11.41 -8.71 -9.66
N TYR A 519 10.26 -8.05 -9.50
CA TYR A 519 9.31 -8.29 -8.42
C TYR A 519 8.15 -9.13 -8.94
N GLY A 520 7.62 -10.02 -8.12
CA GLY A 520 6.39 -10.71 -8.47
C GLY A 520 6.12 -11.93 -7.61
N THR A 521 5.49 -12.91 -8.22
CA THR A 521 5.27 -14.22 -7.60
C THR A 521 5.84 -15.33 -8.47
N ALA A 522 5.97 -16.51 -7.87
CA ALA A 522 5.90 -17.74 -8.63
C ALA A 522 4.85 -18.64 -7.97
N SER A 523 4.15 -19.41 -8.79
CA SER A 523 3.56 -20.65 -8.29
C SER A 523 4.70 -21.50 -7.74
N ARG A 524 4.55 -22.03 -6.51
CA ARG A 524 5.37 -23.17 -6.11
C ARG A 524 5.18 -24.25 -7.18
N LEU A 525 6.26 -24.89 -7.61
CA LEU A 525 6.20 -26.12 -8.39
C LEU A 525 5.64 -27.23 -7.48
N SER A 526 4.33 -27.21 -7.29
CA SER A 526 3.56 -28.09 -6.42
C SER A 526 2.20 -28.38 -7.05
N GLY A 527 2.21 -29.23 -8.08
CA GLY A 527 1.00 -29.81 -8.66
C GLY A 527 0.29 -28.96 -9.73
N PRO A 528 -0.63 -29.58 -10.51
CA PRO A 528 -0.98 -29.09 -11.84
C PRO A 528 -2.28 -28.29 -11.90
N SER A 529 -2.31 -27.26 -12.75
CA SER A 529 -3.54 -26.80 -13.43
C SER A 529 -3.27 -25.92 -14.65
N ALA A 530 -2.98 -26.57 -15.77
CA ALA A 530 -3.61 -26.28 -17.06
C ALA A 530 -3.51 -27.55 -17.91
N ALA A 531 -4.60 -27.99 -18.52
CA ALA A 531 -4.57 -29.15 -19.40
C ALA A 531 -3.89 -28.75 -20.72
N ASP A 532 -2.60 -29.08 -20.83
CA ASP A 532 -1.81 -28.80 -22.02
C ASP A 532 -2.35 -29.62 -23.21
N SER A 533 -2.91 -28.93 -24.21
CA SER A 533 -3.64 -29.53 -25.35
C SER A 533 -2.78 -30.41 -26.26
N SER A 534 -1.46 -30.46 -26.01
CA SER A 534 -0.44 -31.26 -26.69
C SER A 534 -0.21 -32.66 -26.09
N SER A 535 -0.78 -32.96 -24.91
CA SER A 535 -0.39 -34.11 -24.08
C SER A 535 -1.07 -35.46 -24.43
N CYS A 536 -2.23 -35.42 -25.08
CA CYS A 536 -3.01 -36.62 -25.43
C CYS A 536 -2.76 -37.08 -26.87
N LYS A 537 -2.66 -38.40 -27.07
CA LYS A 537 -2.49 -39.03 -28.39
C LYS A 537 -3.81 -39.50 -29.01
N THR A 538 -4.75 -39.97 -28.18
CA THR A 538 -6.05 -40.51 -28.67
C THR A 538 -7.19 -40.20 -27.68
N TYR A 539 -8.30 -39.66 -28.18
CA TYR A 539 -9.51 -39.34 -27.42
C TYR A 539 -10.66 -40.33 -27.71
N ASP A 540 -11.56 -40.53 -26.75
CA ASP A 540 -12.82 -41.24 -26.95
C ASP A 540 -13.97 -40.32 -27.46
N LEU A 541 -15.14 -40.90 -27.69
CA LEU A 541 -16.36 -40.19 -28.12
C LEU A 541 -16.84 -39.11 -27.13
N ASN A 542 -16.38 -39.14 -25.88
CA ASN A 542 -16.71 -38.19 -24.82
C ASN A 542 -15.58 -37.17 -24.56
N GLN A 543 -14.60 -37.05 -25.46
CA GLN A 543 -13.42 -36.19 -25.31
C GLN A 543 -12.53 -36.52 -24.10
N ILE A 544 -12.57 -37.77 -23.62
CA ILE A 544 -11.67 -38.27 -22.57
C ILE A 544 -10.43 -38.86 -23.23
N CYS A 545 -9.24 -38.51 -22.74
CA CYS A 545 -8.02 -39.11 -23.26
C CYS A 545 -7.93 -40.60 -22.91
N THR A 546 -7.57 -41.44 -23.87
CA THR A 546 -7.42 -42.90 -23.71
C THR A 546 -5.98 -43.39 -23.90
N GLU A 547 -5.15 -42.59 -24.58
CA GLU A 547 -3.73 -42.86 -24.79
C GLU A 547 -2.94 -41.55 -24.74
N CYS A 548 -1.89 -41.50 -23.93
CA CYS A 548 -1.00 -40.35 -23.79
C CYS A 548 0.20 -40.42 -24.73
N ASN A 549 0.81 -39.27 -25.01
CA ASN A 549 2.11 -39.23 -25.70
C ASN A 549 3.23 -39.82 -24.82
N PRO A 550 4.33 -40.34 -25.41
CA PRO A 550 5.45 -40.87 -24.65
C PRO A 550 6.00 -39.84 -23.64
N GLY A 551 6.23 -40.27 -22.39
CA GLY A 551 6.63 -39.38 -21.31
C GLY A 551 5.47 -38.76 -20.50
N PHE A 552 4.22 -39.16 -20.78
CA PHE A 552 3.03 -38.80 -20.00
C PHE A 552 2.27 -40.04 -19.51
N PHE A 553 1.61 -39.91 -18.36
CA PHE A 553 0.81 -40.93 -17.70
C PHE A 553 -0.67 -40.57 -17.70
N LEU A 554 -1.54 -41.57 -17.84
CA LEU A 554 -2.98 -41.37 -17.75
C LEU A 554 -3.40 -41.06 -16.30
N HIS A 555 -4.12 -39.94 -16.09
CA HIS A 555 -4.70 -39.59 -14.79
C HIS A 555 -6.09 -38.95 -14.96
N ASN A 556 -7.09 -39.51 -14.26
CA ASN A 556 -8.50 -39.15 -14.33
C ASN A 556 -9.07 -39.10 -15.77
N LYS A 557 -9.06 -37.92 -16.42
CA LYS A 557 -9.62 -37.68 -17.77
C LYS A 557 -8.59 -37.16 -18.79
N GLY A 558 -7.32 -37.08 -18.40
CA GLY A 558 -6.26 -36.50 -19.23
C GLY A 558 -4.89 -37.13 -18.98
N CYS A 559 -3.86 -36.47 -19.51
CA CYS A 559 -2.47 -36.90 -19.43
C CYS A 559 -1.67 -35.93 -18.55
N VAL A 560 -0.89 -36.48 -17.63
CA VAL A 560 0.01 -35.71 -16.76
C VAL A 560 1.45 -36.19 -16.97
N ARG A 561 2.42 -35.27 -16.95
CA ARG A 561 3.84 -35.62 -17.09
C ARG A 561 4.34 -36.37 -15.86
N ASP A 562 3.91 -35.90 -14.68
CA ASP A 562 4.24 -36.46 -13.37
C ASP A 562 2.94 -36.75 -12.61
N CYS A 563 2.88 -37.85 -11.86
CA CYS A 563 1.67 -38.21 -11.12
C CYS A 563 1.47 -37.29 -9.89
N PRO A 564 0.23 -36.84 -9.62
CA PRO A 564 -0.06 -35.97 -8.48
C PRO A 564 0.04 -36.71 -7.14
N ALA A 565 0.10 -35.96 -6.03
CA ALA A 565 0.08 -36.53 -4.68
C ALA A 565 -1.10 -37.50 -4.48
N GLY A 566 -0.87 -38.58 -3.75
CA GLY A 566 -1.76 -39.75 -3.68
C GLY A 566 -1.65 -40.72 -4.85
N PHE A 567 -0.77 -40.49 -5.84
CA PHE A 567 -0.55 -41.40 -6.97
C PHE A 567 0.94 -41.58 -7.32
N ILE A 568 1.26 -42.70 -7.96
CA ILE A 568 2.60 -43.04 -8.48
C ILE A 568 2.53 -43.50 -9.94
N ALA A 569 3.60 -43.25 -10.70
CA ALA A 569 3.77 -43.76 -12.06
C ALA A 569 3.78 -45.30 -12.08
N GLY A 570 2.84 -45.90 -12.82
CA GLY A 570 2.75 -47.34 -13.01
C GLY A 570 2.12 -47.70 -14.35
N THR A 571 1.58 -48.91 -14.45
CA THR A 571 0.85 -49.36 -15.65
C THR A 571 -0.53 -49.88 -15.30
N ARG A 572 -1.50 -49.66 -16.19
CA ARG A 572 -2.88 -50.16 -16.06
C ARG A 572 -3.22 -51.04 -17.26
N SER A 573 -3.81 -52.20 -16.99
CA SER A 573 -4.41 -53.04 -18.04
C SER A 573 -5.76 -52.47 -18.46
N ILE A 574 -5.99 -52.35 -19.76
CA ILE A 574 -7.29 -51.99 -20.34
C ILE A 574 -7.78 -53.18 -21.18
N PHE A 575 -9.03 -53.59 -20.99
CA PHE A 575 -9.69 -54.61 -21.80
C PHE A 575 -10.33 -53.96 -23.02
N LEU A 576 -10.07 -54.50 -24.21
CA LEU A 576 -10.71 -54.05 -25.46
C LEU A 576 -12.12 -54.66 -25.57
N PRO A 577 -13.12 -53.96 -26.15
CA PRO A 577 -14.51 -54.44 -26.20
C PRO A 577 -14.79 -55.62 -27.15
N ASN A 578 -13.77 -56.21 -27.76
CA ASN A 578 -13.90 -57.34 -28.69
C ASN A 578 -13.07 -58.54 -28.21
N ASN A 579 -13.56 -59.74 -28.52
CA ASN A 579 -13.38 -60.94 -27.71
C ASN A 579 -12.03 -61.69 -27.86
N GLU A 580 -10.90 -60.97 -27.80
CA GLU A 580 -9.56 -61.56 -27.74
C GLU A 580 -8.78 -61.03 -26.52
N VAL A 581 -8.26 -61.96 -25.70
CA VAL A 581 -7.61 -61.63 -24.42
C VAL A 581 -6.16 -61.20 -24.66
N THR A 582 -5.97 -59.91 -24.93
CA THR A 582 -4.66 -59.24 -24.85
C THR A 582 -4.72 -58.04 -23.91
N SER A 583 -4.20 -58.20 -22.69
CA SER A 583 -4.09 -57.11 -21.72
C SER A 583 -2.98 -56.15 -22.11
N VAL A 584 -3.31 -55.03 -22.76
CA VAL A 584 -2.34 -53.99 -23.06
C VAL A 584 -2.07 -53.15 -21.80
N LEU A 585 -0.85 -53.24 -21.28
CA LEU A 585 -0.36 -52.41 -20.18
C LEU A 585 -0.03 -51.01 -20.72
N ARG A 586 -0.71 -49.98 -20.22
CA ARG A 586 -0.47 -48.57 -20.58
C ARG A 586 0.03 -47.74 -19.39
N PRO A 587 0.95 -46.77 -19.58
CA PRO A 587 1.40 -45.88 -18.50
C PRO A 587 0.24 -45.10 -17.88
N ALA A 588 0.08 -45.23 -16.56
CA ALA A 588 -1.02 -44.61 -15.82
C ALA A 588 -0.60 -44.33 -14.37
N CYS A 589 -1.20 -43.30 -13.78
CA CYS A 589 -1.03 -43.01 -12.36
C CYS A 589 -1.86 -43.99 -11.51
N GLN A 590 -1.17 -44.87 -10.78
CA GLN A 590 -1.77 -45.80 -9.82
C GLN A 590 -1.93 -45.08 -8.47
N SER A 591 -3.02 -45.32 -7.74
CA SER A 591 -3.23 -44.73 -6.41
C SER A 591 -2.25 -45.32 -5.38
N CYS A 592 -1.71 -44.47 -4.51
CA CYS A 592 -1.05 -44.88 -3.28
C CYS A 592 -2.03 -45.63 -2.36
N ASP A 593 -1.49 -46.36 -1.38
CA ASP A 593 -2.31 -46.87 -0.27
C ASP A 593 -2.99 -45.70 0.47
N PRO A 594 -4.28 -45.80 0.88
CA PRO A 594 -5.01 -44.72 1.54
C PRO A 594 -4.35 -44.12 2.80
N ILE A 595 -3.41 -44.83 3.43
CA ILE A 595 -2.68 -44.31 4.60
C ILE A 595 -1.53 -43.35 4.24
N CYS A 596 -1.09 -43.32 2.98
CA CYS A 596 0.01 -42.47 2.50
C CYS A 596 -0.49 -41.18 1.85
N LEU A 597 0.25 -40.06 2.02
CA LEU A 597 0.03 -38.83 1.25
C LEU A 597 0.82 -38.82 -0.07
N THR A 598 2.05 -39.34 -0.05
CA THR A 598 2.81 -39.70 -1.25
C THR A 598 3.47 -41.06 -1.02
N CYS A 599 3.79 -41.78 -2.09
CA CYS A 599 4.30 -43.15 -2.01
C CYS A 599 5.37 -43.46 -3.08
N SER A 600 6.20 -44.47 -2.80
CA SER A 600 7.15 -45.11 -3.71
C SER A 600 6.62 -46.42 -4.32
N GLY A 601 5.39 -46.80 -3.96
CA GLY A 601 4.70 -48.01 -4.42
C GLY A 601 3.25 -48.04 -3.91
N THR A 602 2.43 -48.96 -4.42
CA THR A 602 0.99 -49.04 -4.11
C THR A 602 0.67 -49.76 -2.79
N GLY A 603 1.68 -50.17 -2.02
CA GLY A 603 1.50 -50.87 -0.74
C GLY A 603 1.60 -49.94 0.47
N PRO A 604 1.04 -50.35 1.63
CA PRO A 604 1.00 -49.53 2.85
C PRO A 604 2.39 -49.23 3.44
N GLN A 605 3.40 -50.06 3.14
CA GLN A 605 4.80 -49.89 3.58
C GLN A 605 5.65 -49.04 2.62
N SER A 606 5.02 -48.39 1.63
CA SER A 606 5.70 -47.60 0.62
C SER A 606 5.40 -46.11 0.74
N CYS A 607 5.03 -45.61 1.91
CA CYS A 607 4.77 -44.18 2.11
C CYS A 607 6.09 -43.37 2.07
N LEU A 608 6.06 -42.24 1.36
CA LEU A 608 7.13 -41.22 1.34
C LEU A 608 6.76 -39.98 2.16
N SER A 609 5.46 -39.71 2.32
CA SER A 609 4.95 -38.69 3.24
C SER A 609 3.56 -39.12 3.76
N CYS A 610 3.15 -38.55 4.89
CA CYS A 610 1.93 -38.92 5.59
C CYS A 610 0.86 -37.81 5.56
N PRO A 611 -0.43 -38.18 5.62
CA PRO A 611 -1.50 -37.21 5.78
C PRO A 611 -1.36 -36.41 7.09
N PRO A 612 -2.00 -35.22 7.18
CA PRO A 612 -2.02 -34.44 8.41
C PRO A 612 -2.40 -35.27 9.65
N HIS A 613 -1.73 -35.00 10.76
CA HIS A 613 -1.87 -35.72 12.03
C HIS A 613 -1.37 -37.18 12.04
N SER A 614 -0.58 -37.58 11.04
CA SER A 614 0.18 -38.84 11.03
C SER A 614 1.67 -38.56 10.79
N HIS A 615 2.54 -39.46 11.25
CA HIS A 615 3.98 -39.39 11.02
C HIS A 615 4.48 -40.65 10.31
N LEU A 616 5.55 -40.52 9.53
CA LEU A 616 6.16 -41.64 8.82
C LEU A 616 7.05 -42.41 9.78
N ASP A 617 6.77 -43.69 9.98
CA ASP A 617 7.74 -44.58 10.61
C ASP A 617 8.80 -44.98 9.59
N ALA A 618 10.03 -44.50 9.80
CA ALA A 618 11.17 -44.76 8.94
C ALA A 618 11.60 -46.24 8.90
N VAL A 619 11.13 -47.08 9.83
CA VAL A 619 11.47 -48.52 9.88
C VAL A 619 10.47 -49.36 9.10
N SER A 620 9.17 -49.15 9.27
CA SER A 620 8.12 -49.90 8.54
C SER A 620 7.70 -49.30 7.21
N GLY A 621 8.05 -48.05 6.91
CA GLY A 621 7.60 -47.32 5.72
C GLY A 621 6.09 -47.00 5.72
N THR A 622 5.44 -47.11 6.88
CA THR A 622 3.99 -46.86 7.06
C THR A 622 3.74 -45.54 7.77
N CYS A 623 2.54 -44.98 7.58
CA CYS A 623 2.09 -43.79 8.29
C CYS A 623 1.32 -44.15 9.57
N LEU A 624 1.78 -43.64 10.71
CA LEU A 624 1.21 -43.88 12.04
C LEU A 624 0.52 -42.62 12.58
N HIS A 625 -0.75 -42.75 12.97
CA HIS A 625 -1.57 -41.65 13.49
C HIS A 625 -1.06 -41.14 14.86
N GLN A 626 -0.96 -39.82 15.02
CA GLN A 626 -0.50 -39.17 16.26
C GLN A 626 -1.63 -39.00 17.26
N ASN A 627 -1.41 -39.45 18.49
CA ASN A 627 -2.35 -39.25 19.60
C ASN A 627 -2.29 -37.81 20.15
N HIS A 628 -3.36 -37.39 20.84
CA HIS A 628 -3.58 -35.99 21.24
C HIS A 628 -2.44 -35.35 22.06
N ILE A 629 -1.67 -36.17 22.79
CA ILE A 629 -0.57 -35.74 23.67
C ILE A 629 0.70 -35.36 22.87
N GLN A 630 0.82 -35.79 21.61
CA GLN A 630 2.00 -35.52 20.77
C GLN A 630 1.85 -34.26 19.89
N ARG A 631 0.82 -33.43 20.12
CA ARG A 631 0.44 -32.30 19.26
C ARG A 631 0.74 -30.91 19.85
N GLU A 632 1.34 -30.82 21.03
CA GLU A 632 1.73 -29.54 21.66
C GLU A 632 3.25 -29.34 21.60
N SER A 633 3.67 -28.15 21.15
CA SER A 633 5.07 -27.69 21.19
C SER A 633 5.44 -27.21 22.61
N PRO A 634 6.71 -27.33 23.04
CA PRO A 634 7.12 -26.94 24.38
C PRO A 634 7.44 -25.44 24.49
N ASP A 635 6.43 -24.65 24.84
CA ASP A 635 6.63 -23.47 25.70
C ASP A 635 6.24 -23.87 27.13
N GLY A 636 7.20 -23.87 28.05
CA GLY A 636 7.04 -24.55 29.34
C GLY A 636 7.93 -24.00 30.44
N GLY A 637 7.64 -22.77 30.89
CA GLY A 637 8.23 -22.22 32.11
C GLY A 637 7.87 -23.05 33.36
N LEU A 638 8.78 -23.10 34.34
CA LEU A 638 8.64 -23.94 35.53
C LEU A 638 7.38 -23.62 36.35
N PHE A 639 6.65 -24.67 36.72
CA PHE A 639 5.87 -24.70 37.95
C PHE A 639 6.26 -25.89 38.84
N GLN A 640 6.53 -25.60 40.11
CA GLN A 640 6.90 -26.59 41.12
C GLN A 640 5.65 -27.33 41.64
N THR A 641 5.77 -28.63 41.89
CA THR A 641 4.97 -29.34 42.90
C THR A 641 5.89 -30.20 43.75
N GLN A 642 5.63 -30.24 45.07
CA GLN A 642 6.40 -31.00 46.05
C GLN A 642 5.78 -32.38 46.29
N GLY A 643 6.61 -33.40 46.55
CA GLY A 643 6.19 -34.56 47.35
C GLY A 643 6.83 -35.91 47.02
N GLY A 644 7.70 -36.42 47.91
CA GLY A 644 7.67 -37.86 48.23
C GLY A 644 8.77 -38.81 47.73
N GLY A 645 10.03 -38.54 48.04
CA GLY A 645 11.03 -39.52 48.53
C GLY A 645 11.29 -40.87 47.82
N SER A 646 12.52 -41.08 47.34
CA SER A 646 13.42 -42.16 47.81
C SER A 646 14.84 -41.99 47.24
N SER A 647 15.84 -42.58 47.88
CA SER A 647 17.26 -42.18 47.76
C SER A 647 18.17 -43.18 47.06
N ILE A 648 18.99 -42.71 46.11
CA ILE A 648 20.31 -43.29 45.80
C ILE A 648 21.33 -42.14 45.67
N LYS A 649 22.48 -42.27 46.34
CA LYS A 649 23.62 -41.33 46.23
C LYS A 649 24.64 -41.85 45.23
N LEU A 650 25.22 -40.94 44.44
CA LEU A 650 26.64 -41.01 44.07
C LEU A 650 27.25 -39.59 44.14
N HIS A 651 28.59 -39.52 44.17
CA HIS A 651 29.36 -38.39 44.72
C HIS A 651 29.73 -37.28 43.70
N PRO A 652 30.33 -36.13 44.11
CA PRO A 652 30.08 -34.83 43.50
C PRO A 652 31.19 -34.32 42.57
N GLU A 653 30.87 -33.29 41.77
CA GLU A 653 31.86 -32.38 41.18
C GLU A 653 31.67 -30.92 41.61
N LEU A 654 32.76 -30.16 41.47
CA LEU A 654 33.07 -28.95 42.22
C LEU A 654 32.78 -27.69 41.39
N THR A 655 31.65 -27.01 41.61
CA THR A 655 31.35 -25.75 40.89
C THR A 655 32.06 -24.54 41.50
N SER A 656 33.00 -23.98 40.74
CA SER A 656 33.81 -22.80 41.09
C SER A 656 33.01 -21.50 41.12
N ARG A 657 33.20 -20.67 42.17
CA ARG A 657 32.58 -19.33 42.33
C ARG A 657 33.31 -18.22 41.55
N LEU A 658 33.78 -18.50 40.34
CA LEU A 658 34.52 -17.52 39.52
C LEU A 658 33.67 -16.44 38.82
N PRO A 659 32.43 -16.69 38.33
CA PRO A 659 31.71 -15.68 37.54
C PRO A 659 31.26 -14.44 38.36
N ALA A 660 30.83 -14.65 39.60
CA ALA A 660 30.24 -13.59 40.42
C ALA A 660 31.27 -12.57 40.93
N THR A 661 32.49 -13.01 41.26
CA THR A 661 33.56 -12.11 41.73
C THR A 661 34.09 -11.21 40.62
N VAL A 662 34.19 -11.72 39.38
CA VAL A 662 34.55 -10.92 38.20
C VAL A 662 33.49 -9.84 37.94
N ALA A 663 32.20 -10.19 37.95
CA ALA A 663 31.12 -9.23 37.73
C ALA A 663 31.12 -8.07 38.74
N VAL A 664 31.32 -8.35 40.03
CA VAL A 664 31.38 -7.32 41.08
C VAL A 664 32.61 -6.41 40.91
N LEU A 665 33.77 -6.97 40.56
CA LEU A 665 34.98 -6.18 40.31
C LEU A 665 34.85 -5.29 39.06
N SER A 666 34.22 -5.78 38.00
CA SER A 666 33.92 -4.97 36.80
C SER A 666 32.97 -3.81 37.11
N CYS A 667 31.90 -4.02 37.87
CA CYS A 667 31.01 -2.93 38.30
C CYS A 667 31.74 -1.89 39.15
N ALA A 668 32.59 -2.31 40.10
CA ALA A 668 33.38 -1.39 40.92
C ALA A 668 34.34 -0.54 40.10
N PHE A 669 34.99 -1.14 39.09
CA PHE A 669 35.90 -0.42 38.18
C PHE A 669 35.16 0.62 37.33
N ILE A 670 33.99 0.27 36.76
CA ILE A 670 33.17 1.20 35.97
C ILE A 670 32.77 2.42 36.81
N VAL A 671 32.26 2.22 38.02
CA VAL A 671 31.88 3.32 38.93
C VAL A 671 33.10 4.20 39.27
N ALA A 672 34.25 3.60 39.57
CA ALA A 672 35.48 4.35 39.84
C ALA A 672 35.93 5.21 38.65
N THR A 673 35.87 4.68 37.42
CA THR A 673 36.19 5.46 36.21
C THR A 673 35.22 6.61 35.98
N PHE A 674 33.91 6.42 36.24
CA PHE A 674 32.91 7.47 36.09
C PHE A 674 33.13 8.63 37.07
N VAL A 675 33.44 8.32 38.34
CA VAL A 675 33.78 9.32 39.36
C VAL A 675 35.07 10.07 39.00
N ALA A 676 36.09 9.38 38.49
CA ALA A 676 37.34 10.01 38.08
C ALA A 676 37.15 10.97 36.89
N VAL A 677 36.41 10.56 35.85
CA VAL A 677 36.12 11.39 34.66
C VAL A 677 35.26 12.60 35.06
N PHE A 678 34.22 12.42 35.88
CA PHE A 678 33.39 13.52 36.35
C PHE A 678 34.19 14.51 37.21
N GLY A 679 35.07 14.01 38.10
CA GLY A 679 35.98 14.84 38.88
C GLY A 679 36.94 15.65 37.99
N PHE A 680 37.48 15.03 36.94
CA PHE A 680 38.37 15.71 35.99
C PHE A 680 37.66 16.81 35.20
N LEU A 681 36.43 16.56 34.73
CA LEU A 681 35.60 17.55 34.04
C LEU A 681 35.23 18.75 34.95
N GLN A 682 34.93 18.49 36.22
CA GLN A 682 34.68 19.53 37.23
C GLN A 682 35.95 20.34 37.56
N MET A 683 37.13 19.72 37.55
CA MET A 683 38.40 20.45 37.67
C MET A 683 38.71 21.28 36.43
N TYR A 684 38.39 20.79 35.22
CA TYR A 684 38.65 21.49 33.97
C TYR A 684 37.80 22.77 33.84
N THR A 685 36.49 22.68 34.11
CA THR A 685 35.59 23.85 34.14
C THR A 685 35.97 24.86 35.23
N ARG A 686 36.39 24.39 36.43
CA ARG A 686 36.95 25.28 37.47
C ARG A 686 38.28 25.94 37.05
N LYS A 687 39.05 25.35 36.15
CA LYS A 687 40.32 25.92 35.65
C LYS A 687 40.09 26.96 34.56
N GLN A 688 39.12 26.75 33.66
CA GLN A 688 38.67 27.77 32.69
C GLN A 688 38.08 29.00 33.41
N ASN A 689 37.19 28.81 34.38
CA ASN A 689 36.59 29.93 35.13
C ASN A 689 37.59 30.70 36.00
N LYS A 690 38.80 30.15 36.26
CA LYS A 690 39.88 30.85 36.97
C LYS A 690 40.79 31.67 36.06
N LEU A 691 40.69 31.52 34.73
CA LEU A 691 41.48 32.28 33.76
C LEU A 691 40.77 33.59 33.32
N LEU A 692 39.46 33.70 33.56
CA LEU A 692 38.58 34.81 33.15
C LEU A 692 38.20 35.77 34.30
N SER A 693 38.92 35.74 35.43
CA SER A 693 38.66 36.64 36.58
C SER A 693 39.94 37.21 37.19
N ALA A 694 40.98 37.38 36.37
CA ALA A 694 42.25 37.99 36.76
C ALA A 694 42.39 39.46 36.31
N GLU A 695 41.26 40.16 36.07
CA GLU A 695 41.22 41.59 35.68
C GLU A 695 40.03 42.31 36.35
N ALA A 696 40.06 42.43 37.68
CA ALA A 696 39.21 43.37 38.42
C ALA A 696 39.82 43.72 39.80
N GLY A 697 40.08 45.01 40.02
CA GLY A 697 40.51 45.54 41.33
C GLY A 697 39.36 45.64 42.35
N PRO A 698 39.67 45.90 43.64
CA PRO A 698 38.77 45.57 44.75
C PRO A 698 37.80 46.67 45.18
N GLY A 699 36.64 46.27 45.71
CA GLY A 699 35.62 47.18 46.29
C GLY A 699 34.64 46.48 47.24
N SER A 700 35.07 46.25 48.48
CA SER A 700 34.32 45.97 49.73
C SER A 700 32.82 45.61 49.73
N GLY A 701 32.47 44.55 50.48
CA GLY A 701 31.54 44.75 51.61
C GLY A 701 30.42 43.72 51.88
N LEU A 702 30.66 42.91 52.93
CA LEU A 702 29.68 42.32 53.89
C LEU A 702 28.75 41.15 53.51
N LEU A 703 28.69 40.18 54.45
CA LEU A 703 27.67 39.12 54.62
C LEU A 703 26.34 39.74 55.17
N VAL A 704 25.13 39.13 55.16
CA VAL A 704 24.61 37.83 55.71
C VAL A 704 23.19 37.61 55.09
N GLY A 705 22.58 36.42 54.97
CA GLY A 705 22.98 35.03 55.23
C GLY A 705 21.81 34.14 55.77
N PHE A 706 21.79 32.85 55.38
CA PHE A 706 20.86 31.74 55.78
C PHE A 706 19.36 31.78 55.41
N GLY A 707 18.87 30.69 54.79
CA GLY A 707 17.44 30.33 54.68
C GLY A 707 17.12 29.42 53.47
N PHE A 708 16.70 28.17 53.68
CA PHE A 708 16.44 27.19 52.60
C PHE A 708 15.04 27.29 51.97
N ASN A 709 15.00 27.21 50.63
CA ASN A 709 13.94 26.68 49.74
C ASN A 709 12.45 27.06 49.94
N ARG A 710 11.92 27.82 48.96
CA ARG A 710 10.70 27.47 48.20
C ARG A 710 10.61 28.22 46.85
N THR A 711 10.58 27.46 45.75
CA THR A 711 9.79 27.59 44.48
C THR A 711 9.54 28.96 43.80
N ALA A 712 9.43 28.91 42.44
CA ALA A 712 9.30 30.01 41.47
C ALA A 712 10.66 30.69 41.14
N VAL A 713 10.91 31.32 39.98
CA VAL A 713 10.07 32.25 39.20
C VAL A 713 10.26 32.11 37.68
N ALA A 714 9.20 32.49 36.97
CA ALA A 714 9.06 32.73 35.53
C ALA A 714 10.12 33.65 34.88
N TYR A 715 10.21 33.62 33.55
CA TYR A 715 11.00 34.55 32.74
C TYR A 715 10.14 35.65 32.11
N LYS A 716 10.59 36.90 32.23
CA LYS A 716 10.09 38.08 31.51
C LYS A 716 11.22 39.11 31.43
N GLY A 717 11.57 39.60 30.24
CA GLY A 717 12.65 40.57 30.09
C GLY A 717 13.06 40.86 28.65
N ILE A 718 12.33 41.76 27.98
CA ILE A 718 12.77 42.47 26.78
C ILE A 718 13.58 43.71 27.24
N PRO A 719 14.61 44.15 26.48
CA PRO A 719 14.99 45.55 26.46
C PRO A 719 14.80 46.17 25.07
N SER A 720 14.17 47.34 25.03
CA SER A 720 13.98 48.19 23.85
C SER A 720 14.56 49.58 24.11
N VAL A 721 15.44 50.07 23.23
CA VAL A 721 15.81 51.51 23.17
C VAL A 721 15.97 51.93 21.72
N TRP A 722 15.32 53.03 21.35
CA TRP A 722 15.49 53.74 20.08
C TRP A 722 16.52 54.86 20.21
N ARG A 723 17.25 55.16 19.14
CA ARG A 723 17.70 56.51 18.81
C ARG A 723 17.93 56.66 17.30
N GLU A 724 17.51 57.79 16.77
CA GLU A 724 17.77 58.24 15.41
C GLU A 724 19.14 58.95 15.35
N ASP A 725 19.83 58.88 14.20
CA ASP A 725 20.41 60.07 13.54
C ASP A 725 20.98 59.75 12.14
N VAL A 726 20.36 60.36 11.13
CA VAL A 726 20.87 60.92 9.85
C VAL A 726 22.17 60.35 9.21
N GLY A 727 22.12 59.96 7.91
CA GLY A 727 23.22 60.29 6.98
C GLY A 727 23.63 59.38 5.80
N ASN A 728 22.83 59.35 4.73
CA ASN A 728 23.24 59.33 3.29
C ASN A 728 24.02 58.14 2.63
N SER A 729 23.82 58.06 1.30
CA SER A 729 24.61 57.41 0.22
C SER A 729 24.76 55.88 0.09
N GLU A 730 24.21 55.38 -1.03
CA GLU A 730 24.83 54.50 -2.05
C GLU A 730 25.09 52.99 -1.79
N SER A 731 24.19 52.19 -2.40
CA SER A 731 24.44 51.20 -3.46
C SER A 731 25.09 49.82 -3.22
N GLU A 732 24.56 48.89 -4.03
CA GLU A 732 25.12 47.61 -4.52
C GLU A 732 24.77 46.29 -3.80
N ASN A 733 24.58 45.28 -4.65
CA ASN A 733 24.11 43.93 -4.35
C ASN A 733 25.23 43.09 -3.73
N GLU A 734 24.91 42.22 -2.76
CA GLU A 734 25.67 40.98 -2.52
C GLU A 734 24.72 39.81 -2.20
N GLU A 735 25.22 38.60 -2.42
CA GLU A 735 24.46 37.35 -2.51
C GLU A 735 24.02 36.80 -1.14
N PHE A 736 22.83 36.18 -1.08
CA PHE A 736 22.41 35.36 0.06
C PHE A 736 22.95 33.93 -0.08
N GLU A 737 24.12 33.64 0.50
CA GLU A 737 24.55 32.26 0.75
C GLU A 737 23.63 31.60 1.80
N ILE A 738 22.75 30.69 1.36
CA ILE A 738 22.01 29.81 2.27
C ILE A 738 22.95 28.69 2.74
N ARG A 739 23.41 28.78 3.99
CA ARG A 739 24.21 27.73 4.62
C ARG A 739 23.34 26.60 5.15
N ASN A 740 23.32 25.49 4.43
CA ASN A 740 22.69 24.24 4.87
C ASN A 740 23.38 23.65 6.12
N GLU A 741 22.75 23.72 7.29
CA GLU A 741 23.21 23.04 8.50
C GLU A 741 22.94 21.53 8.45
N ARG A 742 23.97 20.76 8.08
CA ARG A 742 23.91 19.28 8.10
C ARG A 742 23.98 18.75 9.54
N THR A 743 22.82 18.52 10.15
CA THR A 743 22.74 17.84 11.46
C THR A 743 22.84 16.32 11.30
N ALA A 744 23.78 15.69 11.99
CA ALA A 744 24.01 14.24 11.94
C ALA A 744 23.34 13.52 13.13
N PHE A 745 22.65 12.40 12.85
CA PHE A 745 21.97 11.60 13.87
C PHE A 745 22.73 10.31 14.22
N ILE A 746 22.88 10.04 15.51
CA ILE A 746 23.47 8.81 16.05
C ILE A 746 22.35 7.81 16.38
N LYS A 747 22.42 6.60 15.81
CA LYS A 747 21.50 5.50 16.11
C LYS A 747 21.86 4.88 17.47
N THR A 748 21.04 5.10 18.50
CA THR A 748 21.12 4.34 19.75
C THR A 748 20.51 2.96 19.58
N GLN A 749 21.32 1.90 19.69
CA GLN A 749 20.83 0.54 19.86
C GLN A 749 20.30 0.37 21.30
N SER A 750 18.98 0.22 21.47
CA SER A 750 18.36 -0.23 22.72
C SER A 750 16.98 -0.84 22.49
N ALA A 751 16.97 -2.08 21.99
CA ALA A 751 15.95 -3.08 22.28
C ALA A 751 16.63 -4.46 22.09
N LEU A 752 16.47 -5.34 23.09
CA LEU A 752 17.00 -6.71 23.11
C LEU A 752 16.11 -7.65 22.29
#